data_AF-A0A8H7PM31-F1
#
_entry.id   AF-A0A8H7PM31-F1
#
_cell.length_a   1.000
_cell.length_b   1.000
_cell.length_c   1.000
_cell.angle_alpha   90.00
_cell.angle_beta   90.00
_cell.angle_gamma   90.00
#
_symmetry.space_group_name_H-M   'P 1'
#
loop_
_entity.id
_entity.type
_entity.pdbx_description
1 polymer ?
#
loop_
_entity_poly.entity_id
_entity_poly.type
_entity_poly.pdbx_seq_one_letter_code
_entity_poly.pdbx_strand_id
1 'polypeptide(L)'
;MGYDKLDAALAWPQNVPPAGSNIVITDTLKSNGNFLLHHFIANHLRAGQKVIVVGLSQIFNHYFLIGRKLGINLQTHKQNGQFVFIDGLTHLTTYTQNAPLPLAKTPTTPNSILQGNSAQGFYSTIKEHIEACAKDSSNPLVIIDDVNVLVWGGFPVVDVLSLVHNIRVLTEMVQGTLISVVHADEEGADDESSDSFVRSVLSRADIVLMAEPLQSGLSRDVHGQLSIVNGPKGRGVVEAQALHYRLMDNNCTFFAKGIAQGVFSFCDLESATIRFLTLAPTAMTAQDTLCRLLENLETYKPTIIPSPKYQPRRACVSLILRWNSPEQSSTEDAQLATTWREFLDKPWVASDKFGDAELLFMQRATRTGDRWSGHVAFPGGKNEKDETDVDTVVRETWEEVGLDLNSNDFIPVGRLDDREITSAQDGKLLMMLSPFVYLQVSPQTPKIDLQTSEVASVHWVPLKFFLSIEPYNFRPMKIKLMKKMPPYLKAMAPVAQELFGNMEVPAIDLPDSNPPPRLWGITLGMTSQLIDMTEESISGRPHRSKNENRLAFVKLDKDPPKYTYPDIAALVWLFYRASLGWKKLTGTTPKHRAKSTNWAAANELPVYFAALRKALAVAGLLRVGGIVFVALKLYNYLKRDSLQNINV
;
A
#
# COMPACT_ATOMS: atom_id res chain seq x y z
N MET A 1 -21.32 -37.59 -5.18
CA MET A 1 -19.87 -37.67 -5.45
C MET A 1 -19.15 -36.69 -4.52
N GLY A 2 -17.84 -36.81 -4.35
CA GLY A 2 -17.14 -36.08 -3.28
C GLY A 2 -17.18 -34.55 -3.40
N TYR A 3 -17.27 -34.02 -4.62
CA TYR A 3 -17.38 -32.59 -4.90
C TYR A 3 -18.79 -32.01 -4.74
N ASP A 4 -19.83 -32.81 -4.46
CA ASP A 4 -21.22 -32.31 -4.39
C ASP A 4 -21.39 -31.14 -3.42
N LYS A 5 -20.63 -31.16 -2.32
CA LYS A 5 -20.64 -30.07 -1.33
C LYS A 5 -19.88 -28.82 -1.80
N LEU A 6 -18.81 -28.99 -2.59
CA LEU A 6 -18.16 -27.85 -3.23
C LEU A 6 -19.08 -27.24 -4.29
N ASP A 7 -19.72 -28.07 -5.11
CA ASP A 7 -20.71 -27.62 -6.09
C ASP A 7 -21.86 -26.88 -5.42
N ALA A 8 -22.37 -27.40 -4.30
CA ALA A 8 -23.40 -26.73 -3.50
C ALA A 8 -22.92 -25.40 -2.89
N ALA A 9 -21.66 -25.32 -2.46
CA ALA A 9 -21.07 -24.11 -1.90
C ALA A 9 -20.85 -23.02 -2.97
N LEU A 10 -20.41 -23.41 -4.17
CA LEU A 10 -20.24 -22.50 -5.31
C LEU A 10 -21.60 -22.08 -5.90
N ALA A 11 -22.59 -22.97 -5.85
CA ALA A 11 -23.96 -22.76 -6.32
C ALA A 11 -24.07 -22.29 -7.78
N TRP A 12 -23.14 -22.70 -8.64
CA TRP A 12 -23.14 -22.29 -10.05
C TRP A 12 -24.08 -23.14 -10.90
N PRO A 13 -24.73 -22.54 -11.93
CA PRO A 13 -25.56 -23.29 -12.87
C PRO A 13 -24.78 -24.42 -13.54
N GLN A 14 -25.34 -25.63 -13.54
CA GLN A 14 -24.73 -26.84 -14.12
C GLN A 14 -23.33 -27.19 -13.55
N ASN A 15 -22.95 -26.64 -12.39
CA ASN A 15 -21.62 -26.76 -11.79
C ASN A 15 -20.49 -26.24 -12.68
N VAL A 16 -20.81 -25.24 -13.52
CA VAL A 16 -19.89 -24.56 -14.42
C VAL A 16 -19.69 -23.11 -13.94
N PRO A 17 -18.44 -22.61 -13.81
CA PRO A 17 -18.13 -21.22 -13.56
C PRO A 17 -18.93 -20.20 -14.39
N PRO A 18 -19.20 -19.01 -13.82
CA PRO A 18 -19.84 -17.93 -14.55
C PRO A 18 -19.06 -17.52 -15.80
N ALA A 19 -19.75 -17.27 -16.91
CA ALA A 19 -19.14 -16.78 -18.14
C ALA A 19 -18.47 -15.41 -17.94
N GLY A 20 -17.32 -15.19 -18.56
CA GLY A 20 -16.57 -13.94 -18.45
C GLY A 20 -15.90 -13.72 -17.08
N SER A 21 -15.84 -14.74 -16.22
CA SER A 21 -15.22 -14.62 -14.89
C SER A 21 -13.72 -14.92 -14.91
N ASN A 22 -13.00 -14.29 -13.98
CA ASN A 22 -11.60 -14.58 -13.66
C ASN A 22 -11.49 -15.19 -12.26
N ILE A 23 -11.20 -16.48 -12.19
CA ILE A 23 -11.08 -17.23 -10.94
C ILE A 23 -9.61 -17.47 -10.65
N VAL A 24 -9.18 -17.19 -9.43
CA VAL A 24 -7.81 -17.45 -8.99
C VAL A 24 -7.84 -18.52 -7.92
N ILE A 25 -7.08 -19.60 -8.13
CA ILE A 25 -6.84 -20.63 -7.12
C ILE A 25 -5.48 -20.33 -6.49
N THR A 26 -5.46 -20.15 -5.18
CA THR A 26 -4.21 -20.03 -4.43
C THR A 26 -3.96 -21.29 -3.64
N ASP A 27 -2.73 -21.75 -3.61
CA ASP A 27 -2.32 -22.90 -2.81
C ASP A 27 -0.95 -22.64 -2.17
N THR A 28 -0.48 -23.60 -1.37
CA THR A 28 0.78 -23.51 -0.63
C THR A 28 1.55 -24.82 -0.74
N LEU A 29 2.85 -24.81 -0.42
CA LEU A 29 3.68 -26.01 -0.32
C LEU A 29 3.08 -27.09 0.60
N LYS A 30 2.37 -26.68 1.66
CA LYS A 30 1.74 -27.58 2.63
C LYS A 30 0.36 -28.07 2.19
N SER A 31 -0.24 -27.42 1.19
CA SER A 31 -1.61 -27.65 0.76
C SER A 31 -1.77 -27.28 -0.70
N ASN A 32 -1.75 -28.28 -1.60
CA ASN A 32 -1.83 -28.11 -3.04
C ASN A 32 -3.29 -27.94 -3.54
N GLY A 33 -3.51 -27.03 -4.49
CA GLY A 33 -4.82 -26.66 -5.03
C GLY A 33 -5.24 -27.37 -6.33
N ASN A 34 -4.37 -28.18 -6.94
CA ASN A 34 -4.58 -28.77 -8.28
C ASN A 34 -5.79 -29.72 -8.36
N PHE A 35 -6.25 -30.27 -7.23
CA PHE A 35 -7.47 -31.08 -7.21
C PHE A 35 -8.69 -30.29 -7.70
N LEU A 36 -8.72 -28.97 -7.48
CA LEU A 36 -9.77 -28.07 -7.98
C LEU A 36 -9.74 -27.93 -9.51
N LEU A 37 -8.55 -27.87 -10.12
CA LEU A 37 -8.42 -27.83 -11.58
C LEU A 37 -9.10 -29.02 -12.23
N HIS A 38 -8.82 -30.23 -11.73
CA HIS A 38 -9.41 -31.44 -12.27
C HIS A 38 -10.93 -31.49 -12.11
N HIS A 39 -11.45 -30.90 -11.03
CA HIS A 39 -12.89 -30.75 -10.83
C HIS A 39 -13.52 -29.82 -11.89
N PHE A 40 -12.93 -28.65 -12.13
CA PHE A 40 -13.45 -27.72 -13.13
C PHE A 40 -13.32 -28.24 -14.57
N ILE A 41 -12.18 -28.87 -14.91
CA ILE A 41 -12.01 -29.55 -16.21
C ILE A 41 -13.10 -30.60 -16.38
N ALA A 42 -13.35 -31.39 -15.34
CA ALA A 42 -14.33 -32.46 -15.39
C ALA A 42 -15.75 -31.96 -15.63
N ASN A 43 -16.18 -30.93 -14.91
CA ASN A 43 -17.54 -30.40 -15.02
C ASN A 43 -17.79 -29.73 -16.37
N HIS A 44 -16.84 -28.95 -16.91
CA HIS A 44 -17.01 -28.31 -18.22
C HIS A 44 -17.07 -29.33 -19.36
N LEU A 45 -16.23 -30.37 -19.33
CA LEU A 45 -16.26 -31.42 -20.34
C LEU A 45 -17.57 -32.22 -20.29
N ARG A 46 -18.11 -32.48 -19.08
CA ARG A 46 -19.43 -33.10 -18.90
C ARG A 46 -20.57 -32.20 -19.40
N ALA A 47 -20.43 -30.89 -19.27
CA ALA A 47 -21.34 -29.90 -19.85
C ALA A 47 -21.18 -29.74 -21.38
N GLY A 48 -20.25 -30.47 -22.01
CA GLY A 48 -20.00 -30.42 -23.44
C GLY A 48 -19.24 -29.18 -23.92
N GLN A 49 -18.70 -28.39 -22.99
CA GLN A 49 -17.95 -27.18 -23.28
C GLN A 49 -16.47 -27.46 -23.54
N LYS A 50 -15.79 -26.49 -24.17
CA LYS A 50 -14.37 -26.61 -24.50
C LYS A 50 -13.48 -26.20 -23.34
N VAL A 51 -12.36 -26.88 -23.18
CA VAL A 51 -11.37 -26.61 -22.14
C VAL A 51 -9.98 -26.50 -22.76
N ILE A 52 -9.27 -25.43 -22.43
CA ILE A 52 -7.88 -25.16 -22.80
C ILE A 52 -7.05 -25.14 -21.52
N VAL A 53 -6.05 -26.02 -21.42
CA VAL A 53 -5.13 -26.06 -20.27
C VAL A 53 -3.73 -25.71 -20.75
N VAL A 54 -3.14 -24.69 -20.14
CA VAL A 54 -1.73 -24.33 -20.28
C VAL A 54 -0.99 -24.93 -19.08
N GLY A 55 -0.24 -26.02 -19.31
CA GLY A 55 0.49 -26.72 -18.27
C GLY A 55 1.89 -26.14 -18.08
N LEU A 56 2.10 -25.38 -17.00
CA LEU A 56 3.44 -24.90 -16.61
C LEU A 56 4.04 -25.73 -15.47
N SER A 57 3.25 -26.48 -14.71
CA SER A 57 3.74 -27.34 -13.62
C SER A 57 3.82 -28.83 -14.01
N GLN A 58 2.80 -29.33 -14.73
CA GLN A 58 2.65 -30.76 -15.03
C GLN A 58 2.49 -31.07 -16.53
N ILE A 59 2.93 -32.26 -16.95
CA ILE A 59 2.74 -32.75 -18.32
C ILE A 59 1.33 -33.34 -18.52
N PHE A 60 0.85 -33.40 -19.78
CA PHE A 60 -0.48 -33.93 -20.13
C PHE A 60 -0.80 -35.31 -19.50
N ASN A 61 0.19 -36.19 -19.37
CA ASN A 61 -0.01 -37.52 -18.78
C ASN A 61 -0.52 -37.46 -17.33
N HIS A 62 -0.09 -36.45 -16.56
CA HIS A 62 -0.58 -36.22 -15.20
C HIS A 62 -2.10 -35.97 -15.20
N TYR A 63 -2.54 -35.02 -16.02
CA TYR A 63 -3.95 -34.68 -16.20
C TYR A 63 -4.78 -35.86 -16.68
N PHE A 64 -4.26 -36.62 -17.65
CA PHE A 64 -4.94 -37.79 -18.20
C PHE A 64 -5.19 -38.87 -17.13
N LEU A 65 -4.19 -39.20 -16.32
CA LEU A 65 -4.30 -40.22 -15.27
C LEU A 65 -5.30 -39.82 -14.18
N ILE A 66 -5.29 -38.55 -13.76
CA ILE A 66 -6.23 -38.05 -12.75
C ILE A 66 -7.65 -37.94 -13.32
N GLY A 67 -7.79 -37.43 -14.54
CA GLY A 67 -9.07 -37.39 -15.25
C GLY A 67 -9.72 -38.78 -15.31
N ARG A 68 -8.93 -39.82 -15.62
CA ARG A 68 -9.40 -41.21 -15.64
C ARG A 68 -9.91 -41.68 -14.28
N LYS A 69 -9.25 -41.31 -13.17
CA LYS A 69 -9.71 -41.61 -11.80
C LYS A 69 -11.02 -40.88 -11.46
N LEU A 70 -11.23 -39.69 -12.01
CA LEU A 70 -12.47 -38.92 -11.89
C LEU A 70 -13.57 -39.34 -12.90
N GLY A 71 -13.32 -40.41 -13.65
CA GLY A 71 -14.28 -40.98 -14.60
C GLY A 71 -14.36 -40.26 -15.95
N ILE A 72 -13.34 -39.48 -16.34
CA ILE A 72 -13.29 -38.75 -17.61
C ILE A 72 -12.08 -39.17 -18.43
N ASN A 73 -12.31 -39.48 -19.70
CA ASN A 73 -11.25 -39.79 -20.64
C ASN A 73 -10.83 -38.54 -21.41
N LEU A 74 -9.81 -37.83 -20.91
CA LEU A 74 -9.30 -36.61 -21.55
C LEU A 74 -8.75 -36.86 -22.97
N GLN A 75 -8.25 -38.07 -23.25
CA GLN A 75 -7.76 -38.40 -24.58
C GLN A 75 -8.89 -38.42 -25.61
N THR A 76 -10.06 -38.92 -25.25
CA THR A 76 -11.26 -38.91 -26.12
C THR A 76 -11.73 -37.48 -26.37
N HIS A 77 -11.84 -36.65 -25.33
CA HIS A 77 -12.24 -35.24 -25.50
C HIS A 77 -11.21 -34.45 -26.33
N LYS A 78 -9.93 -34.78 -26.23
CA LYS A 78 -8.88 -34.19 -27.05
C LYS A 78 -8.99 -34.59 -28.52
N GLN A 79 -9.28 -35.86 -28.82
CA GLN A 79 -9.53 -36.33 -30.19
C GLN A 79 -10.78 -35.68 -30.80
N ASN A 80 -11.79 -35.41 -29.98
CA ASN A 80 -13.02 -34.72 -30.38
C ASN A 80 -12.88 -33.19 -30.45
N GLY A 81 -11.71 -32.62 -30.16
CA GLY A 81 -11.46 -31.18 -30.18
C GLY A 81 -12.11 -30.38 -29.03
N GLN A 82 -12.64 -31.06 -28.01
CA GLN A 82 -13.22 -30.42 -26.81
C GLN A 82 -12.16 -30.09 -25.75
N PHE A 83 -11.03 -30.79 -25.74
CA PHE A 83 -9.93 -30.55 -24.80
C PHE A 83 -8.63 -30.22 -25.54
N VAL A 84 -8.00 -29.12 -25.15
CA VAL A 84 -6.72 -28.66 -25.70
C VAL A 84 -5.71 -28.57 -24.56
N PHE A 85 -4.57 -29.23 -24.72
CA PHE A 85 -3.44 -29.10 -23.81
C PHE A 85 -2.27 -28.39 -24.48
N ILE A 86 -1.85 -27.27 -23.92
CA ILE A 86 -0.70 -26.47 -24.34
C ILE A 86 0.44 -26.75 -23.36
N ASP A 87 1.54 -27.29 -23.85
CA ASP A 87 2.73 -27.55 -23.05
C ASP A 87 3.58 -26.28 -22.91
N GLY A 88 3.74 -25.82 -21.68
CA GLY A 88 4.54 -24.66 -21.35
C GLY A 88 5.95 -24.96 -20.83
N LEU A 89 6.32 -26.23 -20.62
CA LEU A 89 7.58 -26.62 -19.99
C LEU A 89 8.71 -26.88 -20.99
N THR A 90 8.41 -27.57 -22.10
CA THR A 90 9.43 -28.14 -22.99
C THR A 90 10.41 -27.11 -23.55
N HIS A 91 10.03 -25.82 -23.71
CA HIS A 91 10.94 -24.75 -24.18
C HIS A 91 10.91 -23.49 -23.30
N LEU A 92 10.52 -23.61 -22.04
CA LEU A 92 10.34 -22.47 -21.14
C LEU A 92 11.62 -21.64 -20.93
N THR A 93 12.78 -22.30 -20.85
CA THR A 93 14.07 -21.67 -20.52
C THR A 93 15.12 -22.00 -21.55
N THR A 94 16.21 -21.22 -21.59
CA THR A 94 17.37 -21.48 -22.46
C THR A 94 17.94 -22.90 -22.30
N TYR A 95 17.78 -23.50 -21.11
CA TYR A 95 18.22 -24.87 -20.83
C TYR A 95 17.34 -25.93 -21.48
N THR A 96 16.05 -25.65 -21.68
CA THR A 96 15.09 -26.60 -22.26
C THR A 96 14.89 -26.40 -23.76
N GLN A 97 15.42 -25.34 -24.37
CA GLN A 97 15.30 -25.04 -25.81
C GLN A 97 15.74 -26.17 -26.76
N ASN A 98 16.68 -27.03 -26.34
CA ASN A 98 17.17 -28.15 -27.14
C ASN A 98 16.50 -29.49 -26.79
N ALA A 99 15.47 -29.48 -25.94
CA ALA A 99 14.76 -30.69 -25.57
C ALA A 99 14.06 -31.30 -26.81
N PRO A 100 14.16 -32.62 -27.01
CA PRO A 100 13.50 -33.27 -28.13
C PRO A 100 11.98 -33.14 -27.99
N LEU A 101 11.34 -32.70 -29.07
CA LEU A 101 9.88 -32.59 -29.15
C LEU A 101 9.22 -33.95 -28.86
N PRO A 102 8.11 -33.98 -28.11
CA PRO A 102 7.33 -35.19 -27.93
C PRO A 102 6.96 -35.81 -29.29
N LEU A 103 7.17 -37.12 -29.44
CA LEU A 103 6.86 -37.82 -30.69
C LEU A 103 5.39 -37.64 -31.06
N ALA A 104 5.13 -37.01 -32.21
CA ALA A 104 3.81 -36.57 -32.69
C ALA A 104 2.71 -37.65 -32.79
N LYS A 105 3.05 -38.92 -32.59
CA LYS A 105 2.13 -40.07 -32.69
C LYS A 105 1.77 -40.70 -31.34
N THR A 106 2.24 -40.15 -30.22
CA THR A 106 1.89 -40.68 -28.89
C THR A 106 0.60 -40.04 -28.36
N PRO A 107 -0.29 -40.79 -27.67
CA PRO A 107 -1.47 -40.25 -26.99
C PRO A 107 -1.17 -39.05 -26.09
N THR A 108 0.05 -39.02 -25.55
CA THR A 108 0.56 -38.05 -24.59
C THR A 108 1.09 -36.76 -25.22
N THR A 109 1.18 -36.66 -26.55
CA THR A 109 1.71 -35.48 -27.26
C THR A 109 0.85 -34.24 -26.97
N PRO A 110 1.38 -33.08 -26.56
CA PRO A 110 0.57 -31.86 -26.40
C PRO A 110 -0.05 -31.40 -27.73
N ASN A 111 -1.13 -30.61 -27.68
CA ASN A 111 -1.75 -30.03 -28.88
C ASN A 111 -0.88 -28.93 -29.48
N SER A 112 -0.26 -28.13 -28.62
CA SER A 112 0.66 -27.07 -28.98
C SER A 112 1.69 -26.88 -27.87
N ILE A 113 2.77 -26.19 -28.19
CA ILE A 113 3.86 -25.88 -27.25
C ILE A 113 4.00 -24.37 -27.24
N LEU A 114 4.16 -23.76 -26.06
CA LEU A 114 4.42 -22.33 -25.96
C LEU A 114 5.71 -21.97 -26.69
N GLN A 115 5.60 -21.14 -27.73
CA GLN A 115 6.74 -20.77 -28.58
C GLN A 115 7.36 -19.45 -28.10
N GLY A 116 8.69 -19.43 -27.99
CA GLY A 116 9.48 -18.25 -27.67
C GLY A 116 10.02 -18.23 -26.23
N ASN A 117 10.91 -17.28 -25.97
CA ASN A 117 11.46 -16.98 -24.64
C ASN A 117 10.87 -15.69 -24.05
N SER A 118 9.70 -15.27 -24.55
CA SER A 118 9.03 -14.03 -24.17
C SER A 118 7.55 -14.25 -23.92
N ALA A 119 7.00 -13.47 -22.99
CA ALA A 119 5.57 -13.50 -22.66
C ALA A 119 4.69 -13.21 -23.88
N GLN A 120 5.17 -12.43 -24.84
CA GLN A 120 4.44 -12.12 -26.08
C GLN A 120 4.29 -13.35 -26.99
N GLY A 121 5.33 -14.19 -27.09
CA GLY A 121 5.24 -15.47 -27.81
C GLY A 121 4.19 -16.39 -27.20
N PHE A 122 4.19 -16.49 -25.87
CA PHE A 122 3.22 -17.29 -25.13
C PHE A 122 1.78 -16.80 -25.35
N TYR A 123 1.58 -15.48 -25.31
CA TYR A 123 0.29 -14.87 -25.63
C TYR A 123 -0.19 -15.26 -27.02
N SER A 124 0.68 -15.23 -28.03
CA SER A 124 0.30 -15.54 -29.42
C SER A 124 -0.20 -16.98 -29.57
N THR A 125 0.49 -17.96 -28.97
CA THR A 125 0.08 -19.37 -29.00
C THR A 125 -1.26 -19.58 -28.30
N ILE A 126 -1.47 -18.97 -27.13
CA ILE A 126 -2.72 -19.09 -26.36
C ILE A 126 -3.86 -18.41 -27.12
N LYS A 127 -3.60 -17.23 -27.70
CA LYS A 127 -4.55 -16.45 -28.49
C LYS A 127 -5.13 -17.25 -29.66
N GLU A 128 -4.28 -17.94 -30.42
CA GLU A 128 -4.73 -18.76 -31.56
C GLU A 128 -5.78 -19.81 -31.15
N HIS A 129 -5.60 -20.45 -30.00
CA HIS A 129 -6.52 -21.48 -29.51
C HIS A 129 -7.82 -20.88 -28.95
N ILE A 130 -7.76 -19.72 -28.29
CA ILE A 130 -8.95 -19.01 -27.80
C ILE A 130 -9.78 -18.47 -28.97
N GLU A 131 -9.15 -17.86 -29.97
CA GLU A 131 -9.82 -17.36 -31.17
C GLU A 131 -10.44 -18.48 -32.02
N ALA A 132 -9.81 -19.66 -32.05
CA ALA A 132 -10.40 -20.84 -32.67
C ALA A 132 -11.70 -21.27 -31.97
N CYS A 133 -11.79 -21.15 -30.64
CA CYS A 133 -13.01 -21.44 -29.89
C CYS A 133 -14.11 -20.41 -30.11
N ALA A 134 -13.73 -19.14 -30.34
CA ALA A 134 -14.66 -18.06 -30.67
C ALA A 134 -15.39 -18.30 -32.00
N LYS A 135 -14.67 -18.81 -33.01
CA LYS A 135 -15.25 -19.16 -34.32
C LYS A 135 -16.32 -20.25 -34.22
N ASP A 136 -16.17 -21.16 -33.27
CA ASP A 136 -17.10 -22.26 -33.03
C ASP A 136 -18.26 -21.86 -32.09
N SER A 137 -18.39 -20.56 -31.74
CA SER A 137 -19.40 -20.02 -30.80
C SER A 137 -19.44 -20.77 -29.46
N SER A 138 -18.26 -21.24 -29.01
CA SER A 138 -18.11 -21.95 -27.75
C SER A 138 -17.49 -21.05 -26.69
N ASN A 139 -17.98 -21.13 -25.45
CA ASN A 139 -17.41 -20.40 -24.30
C ASN A 139 -16.32 -21.29 -23.68
N PRO A 140 -15.02 -21.01 -23.89
CA PRO A 140 -13.97 -21.90 -23.42
C PRO A 140 -13.65 -21.66 -21.94
N LEU A 141 -13.31 -22.72 -21.22
CA LEU A 141 -12.56 -22.63 -19.97
C LEU A 141 -11.06 -22.58 -20.29
N VAL A 142 -10.40 -21.48 -19.95
CA VAL A 142 -8.95 -21.33 -20.07
C VAL A 142 -8.33 -21.52 -18.68
N ILE A 143 -7.42 -22.47 -18.54
CA ILE A 143 -6.69 -22.75 -17.31
C ILE A 143 -5.21 -22.47 -17.53
N ILE A 144 -4.61 -21.67 -16.65
CA ILE A 144 -3.16 -21.52 -16.53
C ILE A 144 -2.72 -22.20 -15.23
N ASP A 145 -2.11 -23.38 -15.38
CA ASP A 145 -1.62 -24.18 -14.26
C ASP A 145 -0.25 -23.67 -13.84
N ASP A 146 -0.22 -22.96 -12.71
CA ASP A 146 0.93 -22.39 -12.02
C ASP A 146 1.63 -21.25 -12.79
N VAL A 147 1.13 -20.03 -12.61
CA VAL A 147 1.72 -18.85 -13.24
C VAL A 147 3.07 -18.46 -12.60
N ASN A 148 3.32 -18.87 -11.35
CA ASN A 148 4.56 -18.53 -10.64
C ASN A 148 5.80 -19.12 -11.33
N VAL A 149 5.65 -20.26 -12.03
CA VAL A 149 6.71 -20.87 -12.85
C VAL A 149 7.30 -19.89 -13.87
N LEU A 150 6.51 -18.96 -14.41
CA LEU A 150 7.03 -17.94 -15.32
C LEU A 150 7.94 -16.95 -14.59
N VAL A 151 7.54 -16.50 -13.41
CA VAL A 151 8.36 -15.60 -12.58
C VAL A 151 9.64 -16.29 -12.14
N TRP A 152 9.55 -17.53 -11.66
CA TRP A 152 10.71 -18.36 -11.30
C TRP A 152 11.61 -18.69 -12.49
N GLY A 153 11.03 -18.77 -13.69
CA GLY A 153 11.74 -18.92 -14.97
C GLY A 153 12.54 -17.67 -15.39
N GLY A 154 12.48 -16.58 -14.61
CA GLY A 154 13.24 -15.35 -14.84
C GLY A 154 12.53 -14.30 -15.70
N PHE A 155 11.23 -14.47 -15.96
CA PHE A 155 10.45 -13.48 -16.69
C PHE A 155 10.14 -12.27 -15.80
N PRO A 156 10.23 -11.03 -16.31
CA PRO A 156 9.85 -9.85 -15.54
C PRO A 156 8.39 -9.92 -15.07
N VAL A 157 8.14 -9.61 -13.79
CA VAL A 157 6.80 -9.63 -13.18
C VAL A 157 5.79 -8.81 -13.99
N VAL A 158 6.19 -7.65 -14.51
CA VAL A 158 5.34 -6.76 -15.32
C VAL A 158 4.88 -7.45 -16.61
N ASP A 159 5.76 -8.23 -17.24
CA ASP A 159 5.45 -8.94 -18.49
C ASP A 159 4.50 -10.11 -18.24
N VAL A 160 4.69 -10.84 -17.14
CA VAL A 160 3.81 -11.94 -16.72
C VAL A 160 2.43 -11.41 -16.35
N LEU A 161 2.35 -10.29 -15.61
CA LEU A 161 1.07 -9.65 -15.29
C LEU A 161 0.36 -9.14 -16.55
N SER A 162 1.11 -8.57 -17.50
CA SER A 162 0.56 -8.14 -18.79
C SER A 162 0.03 -9.32 -19.60
N LEU A 163 0.73 -10.47 -19.60
CA LEU A 163 0.28 -11.71 -20.23
C LEU A 163 -1.04 -12.20 -19.63
N VAL A 164 -1.11 -12.35 -18.30
CA VAL A 164 -2.34 -12.79 -17.60
C VAL A 164 -3.49 -11.82 -17.88
N HIS A 165 -3.23 -10.52 -17.85
CA HIS A 165 -4.24 -9.51 -18.16
C HIS A 165 -4.75 -9.61 -19.61
N ASN A 166 -3.86 -9.75 -20.58
CA ASN A 166 -4.23 -9.86 -21.98
C ASN A 166 -5.02 -11.14 -22.26
N ILE A 167 -4.66 -12.26 -21.64
CA ILE A 167 -5.43 -13.52 -21.71
C ILE A 167 -6.82 -13.30 -21.10
N ARG A 168 -6.91 -12.70 -19.91
CA ARG A 168 -8.20 -12.36 -19.27
C ARG A 168 -9.10 -11.56 -20.20
N VAL A 169 -8.58 -10.48 -20.80
CA VAL A 169 -9.35 -9.62 -21.71
C VAL A 169 -9.83 -10.42 -22.92
N LEU A 170 -8.95 -11.22 -23.52
CA LEU A 170 -9.30 -12.06 -24.68
C LEU A 170 -10.36 -13.11 -24.33
N THR A 171 -10.24 -13.74 -23.16
CA THR A 171 -11.22 -14.72 -22.66
C THR A 171 -12.56 -14.06 -22.35
N GLU A 172 -12.57 -12.85 -21.78
CA GLU A 172 -13.78 -12.06 -21.52
C GLU A 172 -14.50 -11.68 -22.83
N MET A 173 -13.76 -11.33 -23.89
CA MET A 173 -14.33 -11.03 -25.22
C MET A 173 -15.09 -12.21 -25.85
N VAL A 174 -14.69 -13.45 -25.54
CA VAL A 174 -15.34 -14.67 -26.06
C VAL A 174 -16.32 -15.28 -25.06
N GLN A 175 -16.68 -14.54 -24.00
CA GLN A 175 -17.51 -15.02 -22.89
C GLN A 175 -16.99 -16.32 -22.23
N GLY A 176 -15.69 -16.58 -22.34
CA GLY A 176 -15.02 -17.70 -21.67
C GLY A 176 -14.70 -17.39 -20.22
N THR A 177 -14.16 -18.37 -19.52
CA THR A 177 -13.73 -18.23 -18.12
C THR A 177 -12.24 -18.48 -18.00
N LEU A 178 -11.53 -17.62 -17.25
CA LEU A 178 -10.12 -17.81 -16.95
C LEU A 178 -9.96 -18.36 -15.53
N ILE A 179 -9.22 -19.45 -15.37
CA ILE A 179 -8.74 -19.96 -14.09
C ILE A 179 -7.21 -19.88 -14.08
N SER A 180 -6.65 -19.22 -13.07
CA SER A 180 -5.19 -19.17 -12.86
C SER A 180 -4.84 -19.77 -11.51
N VAL A 181 -3.82 -20.62 -11.45
CA VAL A 181 -3.25 -21.09 -10.19
C VAL A 181 -2.02 -20.28 -9.84
N VAL A 182 -1.94 -19.83 -8.60
CA VAL A 182 -0.76 -19.12 -8.06
C VAL A 182 -0.35 -19.71 -6.71
N HIS A 183 0.95 -19.87 -6.51
CA HIS A 183 1.54 -20.35 -5.27
C HIS A 183 1.73 -19.18 -4.29
N ALA A 184 1.04 -19.23 -3.15
CA ALA A 184 1.00 -18.19 -2.13
C ALA A 184 1.71 -18.63 -0.84
N ASP A 185 3.00 -18.96 -0.94
CA ASP A 185 3.79 -19.53 0.15
C ASP A 185 4.24 -18.51 1.20
N GLU A 186 3.97 -18.79 2.47
CA GLU A 186 4.46 -17.97 3.60
C GLU A 186 5.99 -18.02 3.77
N GLU A 187 6.64 -19.14 3.39
CA GLU A 187 8.10 -19.32 3.53
C GLU A 187 8.89 -18.61 2.40
N GLY A 188 8.21 -18.14 1.34
CA GLY A 188 8.78 -17.32 0.27
C GLY A 188 8.58 -15.81 0.46
N ALA A 189 8.00 -15.38 1.58
CA ALA A 189 7.62 -13.99 1.85
C ALA A 189 8.81 -12.99 1.94
N ASP A 190 10.05 -13.47 1.89
CA ASP A 190 11.25 -12.63 1.80
C ASP A 190 11.50 -12.11 0.36
N ASP A 191 10.88 -12.71 -0.66
CA ASP A 191 10.94 -12.22 -2.05
C ASP A 191 9.77 -11.25 -2.35
N GLU A 192 10.05 -9.96 -2.21
CA GLU A 192 9.13 -8.85 -2.48
C GLU A 192 8.51 -8.92 -3.89
N SER A 193 9.23 -9.48 -4.87
CA SER A 193 8.75 -9.55 -6.26
C SER A 193 7.67 -10.62 -6.44
N SER A 194 7.84 -11.78 -5.80
CA SER A 194 6.88 -12.89 -5.83
C SER A 194 5.60 -12.56 -5.04
N ASP A 195 5.73 -11.94 -3.86
CA ASP A 195 4.56 -11.49 -3.07
C ASP A 195 3.78 -10.39 -3.80
N SER A 196 4.47 -9.42 -4.42
CA SER A 196 3.83 -8.38 -5.25
C SER A 196 3.09 -8.97 -6.46
N PHE A 197 3.65 -10.02 -7.09
CA PHE A 197 3.01 -10.73 -8.19
C PHE A 197 1.71 -11.42 -7.75
N VAL A 198 1.75 -12.22 -6.68
CA VAL A 198 0.58 -12.94 -6.14
C VAL A 198 -0.53 -11.94 -5.78
N ARG A 199 -0.19 -10.85 -5.09
CA ARG A 199 -1.14 -9.78 -4.75
C ARG A 199 -1.75 -9.13 -5.98
N SER A 200 -0.94 -8.87 -7.01
CA SER A 200 -1.39 -8.28 -8.26
C SER A 200 -2.37 -9.18 -9.02
N VAL A 201 -2.17 -10.50 -9.00
CA VAL A 201 -3.09 -11.48 -9.60
C VAL A 201 -4.39 -11.57 -8.79
N LEU A 202 -4.30 -11.67 -7.46
CA LEU A 202 -5.46 -11.71 -6.56
C LEU A 202 -6.34 -10.46 -6.67
N SER A 203 -5.74 -9.27 -6.81
CA SER A 203 -6.47 -8.01 -6.96
C SER A 203 -7.34 -7.93 -8.23
N ARG A 204 -7.10 -8.82 -9.20
CA ARG A 204 -7.80 -8.87 -10.49
C ARG A 204 -8.77 -10.05 -10.59
N ALA A 205 -8.86 -10.88 -9.56
CA ALA A 205 -9.80 -11.99 -9.48
C ALA A 205 -11.23 -11.47 -9.26
N ASP A 206 -12.20 -12.20 -9.80
CA ASP A 206 -13.62 -12.06 -9.47
C ASP A 206 -14.01 -13.01 -8.33
N ILE A 207 -13.36 -14.18 -8.27
CA ILE A 207 -13.52 -15.21 -7.23
C ILE A 207 -12.13 -15.77 -6.88
N VAL A 208 -11.87 -15.97 -5.59
CA VAL A 208 -10.63 -16.59 -5.10
C VAL A 208 -10.96 -17.86 -4.33
N LEU A 209 -10.28 -18.94 -4.67
CA LEU A 209 -10.37 -20.25 -4.02
C LEU A 209 -9.02 -20.56 -3.37
N MET A 210 -8.97 -20.61 -2.04
CA MET A 210 -7.71 -20.71 -1.31
C MET A 210 -7.59 -22.07 -0.63
N ALA A 211 -6.64 -22.90 -1.09
CA ALA A 211 -6.31 -24.18 -0.47
C ALA A 211 -5.20 -24.00 0.58
N GLU A 212 -5.56 -24.11 1.84
CA GLU A 212 -4.71 -23.77 2.99
C GLU A 212 -4.51 -24.96 3.93
N PRO A 213 -3.35 -25.07 4.59
CA PRO A 213 -3.16 -26.06 5.65
C PRO A 213 -4.01 -25.72 6.88
N LEU A 214 -4.27 -26.71 7.73
CA LEU A 214 -4.98 -26.49 8.99
C LEU A 214 -4.09 -25.76 10.00
N GLN A 215 -4.64 -24.73 10.64
CA GLN A 215 -3.94 -23.97 11.70
C GLN A 215 -3.55 -24.84 12.91
N SER A 216 -4.33 -25.88 13.22
CA SER A 216 -4.03 -26.82 14.30
C SER A 216 -2.88 -27.79 13.97
N GLY A 217 -2.34 -27.75 12.75
CA GLY A 217 -1.39 -28.72 12.23
C GLY A 217 -2.05 -29.90 11.51
N LEU A 218 -1.23 -30.89 11.13
CA LEU A 218 -1.63 -32.04 10.32
C LEU A 218 -2.67 -32.91 11.04
N SER A 219 -3.71 -33.33 10.33
CA SER A 219 -4.72 -34.28 10.80
C SER A 219 -4.75 -35.52 9.89
N ARG A 220 -5.13 -36.68 10.46
CA ARG A 220 -5.30 -37.92 9.69
C ARG A 220 -6.57 -37.93 8.86
N ASP A 221 -7.58 -37.17 9.29
CA ASP A 221 -8.92 -37.18 8.69
C ASP A 221 -9.24 -35.94 7.85
N VAL A 222 -8.45 -34.87 8.01
CA VAL A 222 -8.62 -33.60 7.32
C VAL A 222 -7.28 -33.17 6.74
N HIS A 223 -7.21 -32.94 5.43
CA HIS A 223 -5.96 -32.62 4.74
C HIS A 223 -5.72 -31.10 4.67
N GLY A 224 -6.79 -30.31 4.61
CA GLY A 224 -6.69 -28.85 4.57
C GLY A 224 -8.04 -28.16 4.66
N GLN A 225 -8.00 -26.83 4.51
CA GLN A 225 -9.14 -25.94 4.42
C GLN A 225 -9.19 -25.31 3.02
N LEU A 226 -10.39 -25.23 2.45
CA LEU A 226 -10.69 -24.47 1.25
C LEU A 226 -11.51 -23.25 1.66
N SER A 227 -10.95 -22.06 1.46
CA SER A 227 -11.64 -20.79 1.68
C SER A 227 -12.14 -20.25 0.34
N ILE A 228 -13.42 -19.93 0.26
CA ILE A 228 -14.08 -19.38 -0.93
C ILE A 228 -14.40 -17.93 -0.62
N VAL A 229 -13.83 -17.00 -1.39
CA VAL A 229 -14.03 -15.56 -1.19
C VAL A 229 -14.25 -14.86 -2.52
N ASN A 230 -15.01 -13.77 -2.50
CA ASN A 230 -15.16 -12.91 -3.68
C ASN A 230 -13.89 -12.09 -3.87
N GLY A 231 -13.50 -11.92 -5.13
CA GLY A 231 -12.43 -11.00 -5.46
C GLY A 231 -12.86 -9.54 -5.24
N PRO A 232 -11.89 -8.60 -5.18
CA PRO A 232 -12.15 -7.23 -4.73
C PRO A 232 -13.07 -6.42 -5.65
N LYS A 233 -13.29 -6.87 -6.89
CA LYS A 233 -14.22 -6.23 -7.83
C LYS A 233 -15.67 -6.65 -7.66
N GLY A 234 -15.97 -7.59 -6.75
CA GLY A 234 -17.34 -7.96 -6.36
C GLY A 234 -18.21 -8.54 -7.49
N ARG A 235 -17.60 -9.02 -8.59
CA ARG A 235 -18.33 -9.64 -9.71
C ARG A 235 -18.70 -11.11 -9.44
N GLY A 236 -18.01 -11.77 -8.50
CA GLY A 236 -18.36 -13.10 -8.04
C GLY A 236 -19.60 -13.07 -7.16
N VAL A 237 -20.69 -13.73 -7.58
CA VAL A 237 -21.88 -13.94 -6.74
C VAL A 237 -21.69 -15.26 -6.00
N VAL A 238 -20.74 -15.32 -5.06
CA VAL A 238 -20.53 -16.52 -4.21
C VAL A 238 -20.56 -16.12 -2.74
N GLU A 239 -21.22 -16.93 -1.90
CA GLU A 239 -21.22 -16.72 -0.46
C GLU A 239 -19.85 -17.08 0.12
N ALA A 240 -19.25 -16.12 0.84
CA ALA A 240 -17.94 -16.32 1.45
C ALA A 240 -18.04 -17.38 2.56
N GLN A 241 -17.27 -18.46 2.41
CA GLN A 241 -17.33 -19.59 3.33
C GLN A 241 -16.02 -20.38 3.37
N ALA A 242 -15.83 -21.13 4.44
CA ALA A 242 -14.68 -22.01 4.61
C ALA A 242 -15.15 -23.47 4.78
N LEU A 243 -14.57 -24.36 3.99
CA LEU A 243 -14.83 -25.80 4.02
C LEU A 243 -13.55 -26.52 4.40
N HIS A 244 -13.64 -27.57 5.20
CA HIS A 244 -12.55 -28.52 5.32
C HIS A 244 -12.64 -29.54 4.19
N TYR A 245 -11.49 -30.01 3.71
CA TYR A 245 -11.45 -31.04 2.69
C TYR A 245 -10.55 -32.23 3.07
N ARG A 246 -10.91 -33.39 2.55
CA ARG A 246 -10.14 -34.62 2.64
C ARG A 246 -9.98 -35.21 1.24
N LEU A 247 -8.73 -35.32 0.80
CA LEU A 247 -8.36 -35.99 -0.43
C LEU A 247 -8.41 -37.51 -0.22
N MET A 248 -8.98 -38.21 -1.20
CA MET A 248 -9.07 -39.67 -1.28
C MET A 248 -8.51 -40.09 -2.64
N ASP A 249 -8.21 -41.38 -2.83
CA ASP A 249 -7.56 -41.88 -4.05
C ASP A 249 -8.32 -41.54 -5.35
N ASN A 250 -9.66 -41.53 -5.28
CA ASN A 250 -10.55 -41.33 -6.43
C ASN A 250 -11.55 -40.17 -6.24
N ASN A 251 -11.47 -39.39 -5.15
CA ASN A 251 -12.38 -38.26 -4.93
C ASN A 251 -11.83 -37.26 -3.90
N CYS A 252 -12.43 -36.08 -3.80
CA CYS A 252 -12.22 -35.15 -2.70
C CYS A 252 -13.52 -34.99 -1.93
N THR A 253 -13.51 -35.05 -0.60
CA THR A 253 -14.72 -34.85 0.22
C THR A 253 -14.63 -33.55 1.00
N PHE A 254 -15.70 -32.76 0.99
CA PHE A 254 -15.78 -31.48 1.71
C PHE A 254 -16.71 -31.61 2.93
N PHE A 255 -16.48 -30.80 3.95
CA PHE A 255 -17.34 -30.74 5.14
C PHE A 255 -17.26 -29.37 5.80
N ALA A 256 -18.36 -28.95 6.42
CA ALA A 256 -18.43 -27.69 7.15
C ALA A 256 -17.48 -27.72 8.36
N LYS A 257 -16.97 -26.55 8.73
CA LYS A 257 -16.10 -26.35 9.88
C LYS A 257 -16.79 -26.85 11.16
N GLY A 258 -16.08 -27.63 11.97
CA GLY A 258 -16.55 -28.12 13.29
C GLY A 258 -17.25 -29.49 13.32
N ILE A 259 -17.45 -30.18 12.19
CA ILE A 259 -18.14 -31.49 12.16
C ILE A 259 -17.17 -32.69 12.32
N ALA A 260 -15.88 -32.52 12.08
CA ALA A 260 -14.89 -33.61 12.18
C ALA A 260 -14.50 -33.90 13.65
N GLN A 261 -14.68 -35.15 14.11
CA GLN A 261 -14.22 -35.60 15.43
C GLN A 261 -12.71 -35.42 15.58
N GLY A 262 -12.26 -34.68 16.59
CA GLY A 262 -10.84 -34.54 16.95
C GLY A 262 -10.14 -33.25 16.49
N VAL A 263 -10.83 -32.33 15.81
CA VAL A 263 -10.26 -31.01 15.45
C VAL A 263 -10.82 -29.93 16.38
N PHE A 264 -9.98 -29.36 17.25
CA PHE A 264 -10.36 -28.20 18.07
C PHE A 264 -10.58 -26.98 17.16
N SER A 265 -11.82 -26.52 17.11
CA SER A 265 -12.23 -25.39 16.27
C SER A 265 -11.93 -24.07 16.96
N PHE A 266 -10.83 -23.41 16.60
CA PHE A 266 -10.76 -21.95 16.69
C PHE A 266 -11.44 -21.37 15.45
N CYS A 267 -12.50 -20.61 15.67
CA CYS A 267 -13.23 -19.93 14.62
C CYS A 267 -12.51 -18.62 14.26
N ASP A 268 -11.22 -18.68 13.97
CA ASP A 268 -10.44 -17.52 13.57
C ASP A 268 -9.99 -17.73 12.12
N LEU A 269 -10.55 -16.92 11.21
CA LEU A 269 -10.09 -16.75 9.83
C LEU A 269 -8.75 -15.98 9.87
N GLU A 270 -7.71 -16.63 10.37
CA GLU A 270 -6.35 -16.09 10.56
C GLU A 270 -5.39 -16.63 9.50
N SER A 271 -5.59 -16.23 8.24
CA SER A 271 -4.57 -16.34 7.19
C SER A 271 -4.31 -14.92 6.69
N ALA A 272 -3.03 -14.53 6.50
CA ALA A 272 -2.67 -13.19 6.03
C ALA A 272 -3.31 -12.86 4.67
N THR A 273 -3.49 -13.88 3.83
CA THR A 273 -4.12 -13.78 2.51
C THR A 273 -5.64 -13.64 2.63
N ILE A 274 -6.27 -14.34 3.58
CA ILE A 274 -7.70 -14.13 3.89
C ILE A 274 -7.90 -12.75 4.51
N ARG A 275 -7.02 -12.30 5.43
CA ARG A 275 -7.05 -10.92 5.92
C ARG A 275 -6.93 -9.92 4.79
N PHE A 276 -6.14 -10.15 3.74
CA PHE A 276 -6.10 -9.25 2.59
C PHE A 276 -7.38 -9.30 1.71
N LEU A 277 -8.07 -10.43 1.64
CA LEU A 277 -9.30 -10.61 0.82
C LEU A 277 -10.61 -10.38 1.59
N THR A 278 -10.60 -10.48 2.93
CA THR A 278 -11.72 -10.20 3.85
C THR A 278 -11.54 -8.88 4.60
N LEU A 279 -10.30 -8.37 4.73
CA LEU A 279 -9.96 -6.96 4.90
C LEU A 279 -9.51 -6.34 3.57
N ALA A 280 -9.88 -6.94 2.42
CA ALA A 280 -10.44 -6.06 1.43
C ALA A 280 -11.61 -5.46 2.21
N PRO A 281 -11.54 -4.17 2.61
CA PRO A 281 -12.74 -3.55 3.12
C PRO A 281 -13.79 -3.89 2.05
N THR A 282 -15.04 -4.17 2.40
CA THR A 282 -16.14 -3.89 1.45
C THR A 282 -15.74 -2.61 0.71
N ALA A 283 -15.24 -2.71 -0.54
CA ALA A 283 -14.18 -1.81 -1.03
C ALA A 283 -14.57 -0.40 -0.64
N MET A 284 -13.93 0.12 0.42
CA MET A 284 -14.52 1.22 1.17
C MET A 284 -14.64 2.32 0.15
N THR A 285 -15.88 2.64 -0.21
CA THR A 285 -16.07 3.56 -1.32
C THR A 285 -15.38 4.86 -0.90
N ALA A 286 -14.96 5.68 -1.86
CA ALA A 286 -14.38 6.97 -1.49
C ALA A 286 -15.34 7.76 -0.58
N GLN A 287 -16.65 7.53 -0.75
CA GLN A 287 -17.70 8.07 0.10
C GLN A 287 -17.72 7.46 1.51
N ASP A 288 -17.62 6.13 1.66
CA ASP A 288 -17.52 5.48 2.99
C ASP A 288 -16.30 5.99 3.75
N THR A 289 -15.20 6.21 3.03
CA THR A 289 -13.96 6.76 3.57
C THR A 289 -14.17 8.17 4.11
N LEU A 290 -14.79 9.02 3.30
CA LEU A 290 -15.10 10.39 3.67
C LEU A 290 -16.11 10.43 4.84
N CYS A 291 -17.14 9.59 4.82
CA CYS A 291 -18.14 9.47 5.88
C CYS A 291 -17.47 9.17 7.23
N ARG A 292 -16.62 8.14 7.28
CA ARG A 292 -15.88 7.76 8.50
C ARG A 292 -14.97 8.87 9.00
N LEU A 293 -14.26 9.54 8.09
CA LEU A 293 -13.42 10.69 8.44
C LEU A 293 -14.23 11.78 9.14
N LEU A 294 -15.40 12.12 8.58
CA LEU A 294 -16.28 13.16 9.10
C LEU A 294 -16.90 12.77 10.46
N GLU A 295 -17.33 11.52 10.62
CA GLU A 295 -17.80 11.00 11.92
C GLU A 295 -16.73 11.05 13.01
N ASN A 296 -15.50 10.63 12.66
CA ASN A 296 -14.38 10.68 13.58
C ASN A 296 -13.98 12.12 13.91
N LEU A 297 -14.01 13.05 12.96
CA LEU A 297 -13.76 14.47 13.19
C LEU A 297 -14.81 15.12 14.10
N GLU A 298 -16.09 14.79 13.92
CA GLU A 298 -17.18 15.32 14.74
C GLU A 298 -17.10 14.85 16.20
N THR A 299 -16.66 13.61 16.43
CA THR A 299 -16.54 13.01 17.77
C THR A 299 -15.18 13.27 18.44
N TYR A 300 -14.18 13.70 17.67
CA TYR A 300 -12.82 13.93 18.16
C TYR A 300 -12.72 15.14 19.09
N LYS A 301 -12.01 14.98 20.21
CA LYS A 301 -11.69 16.07 21.15
C LYS A 301 -10.26 16.56 20.91
N PRO A 302 -10.05 17.67 20.19
CA PRO A 302 -8.71 18.16 19.89
C PRO A 302 -8.00 18.67 21.14
N THR A 303 -6.69 18.45 21.18
CA THR A 303 -5.82 19.00 22.21
C THR A 303 -5.57 20.48 21.90
N ILE A 304 -6.22 21.36 22.67
CA ILE A 304 -6.00 22.81 22.57
C ILE A 304 -4.86 23.19 23.51
N ILE A 305 -3.83 23.84 22.96
CA ILE A 305 -2.66 24.27 23.74
C ILE A 305 -2.70 25.80 23.85
N PRO A 306 -2.84 26.36 25.07
CA PRO A 306 -2.90 27.80 25.25
C PRO A 306 -1.54 28.45 25.00
N SER A 307 -1.54 29.59 24.32
CA SER A 307 -0.32 30.38 24.10
C SER A 307 0.22 30.93 25.42
N PRO A 308 1.52 30.73 25.75
CA PRO A 308 2.09 31.28 26.96
C PRO A 308 2.24 32.81 26.86
N LYS A 309 2.20 33.51 28.00
CA LYS A 309 2.27 34.99 28.04
C LYS A 309 3.46 35.60 27.30
N TYR A 310 4.60 34.91 27.26
CA TYR A 310 5.81 35.39 26.59
C TYR A 310 5.80 35.17 25.06
N GLN A 311 4.86 34.37 24.55
CA GLN A 311 4.69 34.09 23.13
C GLN A 311 3.19 33.90 22.83
N PRO A 312 2.43 34.99 22.64
CA PRO A 312 1.00 34.91 22.37
C PRO A 312 0.67 34.42 20.95
N ARG A 313 1.64 34.45 20.03
CA ARG A 313 1.44 34.20 18.60
C ARG A 313 0.89 32.82 18.30
N ARG A 314 -0.15 32.77 17.47
CA ARG A 314 -0.76 31.57 16.91
C ARG A 314 -0.71 31.64 15.39
N ALA A 315 -0.71 30.50 14.75
CA ALA A 315 -0.91 30.34 13.32
C ALA A 315 -2.05 29.34 13.11
N CYS A 316 -2.93 29.63 12.17
CA CYS A 316 -4.07 28.77 11.87
C CYS A 316 -3.99 28.33 10.42
N VAL A 317 -4.36 27.08 10.14
CA VAL A 317 -4.34 26.52 8.79
C VAL A 317 -5.62 25.78 8.47
N SER A 318 -6.09 25.86 7.23
CA SER A 318 -7.28 25.18 6.72
C SER A 318 -6.94 23.92 5.95
N LEU A 319 -7.38 22.77 6.44
CA LEU A 319 -7.44 21.52 5.70
C LEU A 319 -8.80 21.47 5.01
N ILE A 320 -8.82 21.67 3.68
CA ILE A 320 -10.06 21.74 2.92
C ILE A 320 -10.25 20.42 2.16
N LEU A 321 -11.34 19.74 2.46
CA LEU A 321 -11.79 18.53 1.76
C LEU A 321 -12.80 18.93 0.68
N ARG A 322 -12.78 18.24 -0.46
CA ARG A 322 -13.85 18.31 -1.47
C ARG A 322 -14.18 16.93 -2.00
N TRP A 323 -15.37 16.78 -2.59
CA TRP A 323 -15.69 15.64 -3.44
C TRP A 323 -15.47 16.03 -4.90
N ASN A 324 -14.56 15.34 -5.58
CA ASN A 324 -14.28 15.55 -7.00
C ASN A 324 -14.97 14.46 -7.81
N SER A 325 -15.93 14.86 -8.65
CA SER A 325 -16.70 13.98 -9.56
C SER A 325 -16.26 14.23 -11.01
N PRO A 326 -15.48 13.33 -11.64
CA PRO A 326 -14.98 13.52 -13.00
C PRO A 326 -16.06 13.66 -14.08
N GLU A 327 -17.28 13.16 -13.84
CA GLU A 327 -18.37 13.10 -14.82
C GLU A 327 -19.42 14.22 -14.68
N GLN A 328 -19.19 15.27 -13.86
CA GLN A 328 -20.23 16.25 -13.63
C GLN A 328 -20.53 17.15 -14.86
N SER A 329 -21.73 16.93 -15.40
CA SER A 329 -22.53 17.90 -16.12
C SER A 329 -23.18 18.85 -15.12
N SER A 330 -23.21 20.14 -15.47
CA SER A 330 -23.76 21.26 -14.70
C SER A 330 -25.12 20.93 -14.06
N THR A 331 -25.13 20.67 -12.76
CA THR A 331 -26.36 20.70 -11.96
C THR A 331 -26.51 22.09 -11.36
N GLU A 332 -27.02 23.01 -12.17
CA GLU A 332 -27.60 24.25 -11.68
C GLU A 332 -28.90 23.89 -10.93
N ASP A 333 -29.11 24.47 -9.74
CA ASP A 333 -30.35 24.43 -8.94
C ASP A 333 -30.56 23.33 -7.87
N ALA A 334 -29.52 22.94 -7.12
CA ALA A 334 -29.71 22.25 -5.83
C ALA A 334 -29.25 23.14 -4.66
N GLN A 335 -30.10 23.31 -3.63
CA GLN A 335 -29.69 23.93 -2.35
C GLN A 335 -28.42 23.27 -1.82
N LEU A 336 -27.43 24.09 -1.45
CA LEU A 336 -26.18 23.63 -0.84
C LEU A 336 -26.46 22.97 0.51
N ALA A 337 -25.68 21.94 0.82
CA ALA A 337 -25.81 21.23 2.08
C ALA A 337 -25.37 22.09 3.26
N THR A 338 -26.15 22.09 4.34
CA THR A 338 -25.81 22.81 5.58
C THR A 338 -25.04 21.94 6.56
N THR A 339 -25.11 20.62 6.39
CA THR A 339 -24.41 19.64 7.22
C THR A 339 -23.69 18.63 6.35
N TRP A 340 -22.64 18.02 6.89
CA TRP A 340 -21.86 17.02 6.15
C TRP A 340 -22.68 15.75 5.86
N ARG A 341 -23.68 15.44 6.68
CA ARG A 341 -24.61 14.32 6.44
C ARG A 341 -25.49 14.58 5.22
N GLU A 342 -26.09 15.76 5.16
CA GLU A 342 -26.89 16.19 4.01
C GLU A 342 -26.05 16.25 2.72
N PHE A 343 -24.78 16.63 2.84
CA PHE A 343 -23.82 16.62 1.72
C PHE A 343 -23.61 15.22 1.15
N LEU A 344 -23.41 14.21 2.01
CA LEU A 344 -23.21 12.82 1.56
C LEU A 344 -24.45 12.27 0.86
N ASP A 345 -25.65 12.74 1.22
CA ASP A 345 -26.91 12.33 0.59
C ASP A 345 -27.17 13.03 -0.76
N LYS A 346 -26.37 14.06 -1.13
CA LYS A 346 -26.56 14.74 -2.42
C LYS A 346 -26.34 13.74 -3.57
N PRO A 347 -27.17 13.74 -4.62
CA PRO A 347 -27.09 12.75 -5.70
C PRO A 347 -25.71 12.65 -6.34
N TRP A 348 -25.05 13.79 -6.52
CA TRP A 348 -23.73 13.88 -7.13
C TRP A 348 -22.57 13.43 -6.22
N VAL A 349 -22.86 13.08 -4.97
CA VAL A 349 -21.93 12.43 -4.02
C VAL A 349 -22.35 10.97 -3.82
N ALA A 350 -23.61 10.72 -3.46
CA ALA A 350 -24.13 9.39 -3.11
C ALA A 350 -24.16 8.38 -4.26
N SER A 351 -24.41 8.84 -5.49
CA SER A 351 -24.52 7.97 -6.67
C SER A 351 -23.26 7.96 -7.54
N ASP A 352 -22.24 8.72 -7.14
CA ASP A 352 -21.01 8.88 -7.90
C ASP A 352 -20.03 7.74 -7.62
N LYS A 353 -19.94 6.83 -8.59
CA LYS A 353 -19.06 5.65 -8.52
C LYS A 353 -17.61 5.96 -8.86
N PHE A 354 -17.33 7.12 -9.46
CA PHE A 354 -16.00 7.52 -9.91
C PHE A 354 -15.42 8.69 -9.12
N GLY A 355 -16.23 9.27 -8.24
CA GLY A 355 -15.84 10.35 -7.36
C GLY A 355 -14.83 9.95 -6.32
N ASP A 356 -14.05 10.95 -5.90
CA ASP A 356 -13.08 10.79 -4.83
C ASP A 356 -13.04 12.00 -3.92
N ALA A 357 -12.70 11.77 -2.65
CA ALA A 357 -12.43 12.85 -1.72
C ALA A 357 -11.01 13.36 -1.96
N GLU A 358 -10.83 14.67 -2.05
CA GLU A 358 -9.53 15.30 -2.25
C GLU A 358 -9.22 16.30 -1.14
N LEU A 359 -7.94 16.46 -0.83
CA LEU A 359 -7.43 17.40 0.15
C LEU A 359 -6.62 18.50 -0.54
N LEU A 360 -6.89 19.76 -0.21
CA LEU A 360 -6.17 20.91 -0.76
C LEU A 360 -4.81 21.08 -0.09
N PHE A 361 -3.77 21.19 -0.91
CA PHE A 361 -2.44 21.63 -0.53
C PHE A 361 -2.05 22.89 -1.31
N MET A 362 -1.19 23.71 -0.71
CA MET A 362 -0.53 24.82 -1.40
C MET A 362 0.99 24.66 -1.33
N GLN A 363 1.68 25.16 -2.35
CA GLN A 363 3.14 25.31 -2.34
C GLN A 363 3.48 26.77 -2.08
N ARG A 364 4.25 27.04 -1.03
CA ARG A 364 4.69 28.40 -0.69
C ARG A 364 5.63 28.96 -1.76
N ALA A 365 5.48 30.22 -2.10
CA ALA A 365 6.39 30.97 -2.97
C ALA A 365 7.82 30.98 -2.40
N THR A 366 8.81 31.08 -3.29
CA THR A 366 10.22 31.13 -2.87
C THR A 366 10.61 32.57 -2.54
N ARG A 367 10.89 32.86 -1.27
CA ARG A 367 11.27 34.20 -0.79
C ARG A 367 12.63 34.17 -0.09
N THR A 368 13.47 35.17 -0.36
CA THR A 368 14.77 35.32 0.33
C THR A 368 14.55 35.60 1.82
N GLY A 369 15.04 34.71 2.69
CA GLY A 369 14.91 34.85 4.14
C GLY A 369 13.70 34.13 4.75
N ASP A 370 12.73 33.65 3.96
CA ASP A 370 11.67 32.79 4.48
C ASP A 370 12.19 31.37 4.73
N ARG A 371 12.00 30.89 5.97
CA ARG A 371 12.42 29.57 6.45
C ARG A 371 11.62 28.42 5.85
N TRP A 372 10.47 28.71 5.25
CA TRP A 372 9.54 27.72 4.70
C TRP A 372 9.30 27.88 3.19
N SER A 373 10.20 28.60 2.50
CA SER A 373 10.13 28.82 1.04
C SER A 373 10.02 27.50 0.27
N GLY A 374 9.05 27.40 -0.64
CA GLY A 374 8.86 26.24 -1.51
C GLY A 374 8.27 25.00 -0.85
N HIS A 375 7.91 25.06 0.44
CA HIS A 375 7.34 23.93 1.16
C HIS A 375 5.85 23.73 0.80
N VAL A 376 5.42 22.48 0.81
CA VAL A 376 4.00 22.13 0.82
C VAL A 376 3.41 22.45 2.20
N ALA A 377 2.29 23.16 2.19
CA ALA A 377 1.56 23.59 3.37
C ALA A 377 0.05 23.55 3.11
N PHE A 378 -0.73 23.71 4.16
CA PHE A 378 -2.14 24.07 4.06
C PHE A 378 -2.27 25.59 4.02
N PRO A 379 -3.28 26.16 3.33
CA PRO A 379 -3.57 27.58 3.38
C PRO A 379 -3.73 28.05 4.82
N GLY A 380 -3.19 29.22 5.14
CA GLY A 380 -3.25 29.80 6.47
C GLY A 380 -1.97 30.52 6.89
N GLY A 381 -2.11 31.34 7.92
CA GLY A 381 -1.02 32.16 8.42
C GLY A 381 -1.20 32.53 9.88
N LYS A 382 -0.74 33.72 10.25
CA LYS A 382 -0.57 34.10 11.66
C LYS A 382 -1.73 34.95 12.12
N ASN A 383 -2.08 34.80 13.40
CA ASN A 383 -3.10 35.64 13.98
C ASN A 383 -2.65 37.10 14.08
N GLU A 384 -3.58 37.99 13.80
CA GLU A 384 -3.44 39.41 14.10
C GLU A 384 -3.82 39.69 15.56
N LYS A 385 -3.65 40.96 15.97
CA LYS A 385 -3.98 41.38 17.32
C LYS A 385 -5.50 41.30 17.52
N ASP A 386 -5.93 40.68 18.61
CA ASP A 386 -7.33 40.54 19.02
C ASP A 386 -8.20 39.69 18.06
N GLU A 387 -7.57 38.89 17.19
CA GLU A 387 -8.22 37.97 16.26
C GLU A 387 -8.43 36.58 16.89
N THR A 388 -9.59 35.94 16.65
CA THR A 388 -9.81 34.55 17.07
C THR A 388 -9.14 33.57 16.11
N ASP A 389 -8.84 32.35 16.57
CA ASP A 389 -8.24 31.32 15.70
C ASP A 389 -9.07 31.04 14.42
N VAL A 390 -10.40 31.17 14.52
CA VAL A 390 -11.33 30.97 13.39
C VAL A 390 -11.25 32.14 12.42
N ASP A 391 -11.28 33.38 12.93
CA ASP A 391 -11.16 34.57 12.08
C ASP A 391 -9.84 34.56 11.32
N THR A 392 -8.74 34.16 12.00
CA THR A 392 -7.42 34.01 11.36
C THR A 392 -7.44 33.02 10.21
N VAL A 393 -7.99 31.81 10.39
CA VAL A 393 -7.96 30.81 9.30
C VAL A 393 -8.81 31.26 8.13
N VAL A 394 -9.98 31.87 8.38
CA VAL A 394 -10.86 32.37 7.32
C VAL A 394 -10.18 33.47 6.52
N ARG A 395 -9.62 34.48 7.19
CA ARG A 395 -8.92 35.59 6.54
C ARG A 395 -7.73 35.09 5.72
N GLU A 396 -6.86 34.28 6.32
CA GLU A 396 -5.61 33.82 5.67
C GLU A 396 -5.90 32.89 4.48
N THR A 397 -6.89 32.01 4.57
CA THR A 397 -7.29 31.16 3.44
C THR A 397 -7.85 32.01 2.29
N TRP A 398 -8.63 33.05 2.59
CA TRP A 398 -9.13 33.97 1.58
C TRP A 398 -7.99 34.78 0.93
N GLU A 399 -7.07 35.32 1.73
CA GLU A 399 -5.91 36.08 1.24
C GLU A 399 -4.95 35.23 0.39
N GLU A 400 -4.64 34.01 0.81
CA GLU A 400 -3.64 33.17 0.14
C GLU A 400 -4.16 32.48 -1.13
N VAL A 401 -5.40 31.95 -1.08
CA VAL A 401 -5.95 31.10 -2.16
C VAL A 401 -7.29 31.58 -2.74
N GLY A 402 -7.89 32.65 -2.19
CA GLY A 402 -9.14 33.23 -2.69
C GLY A 402 -10.40 32.46 -2.29
N LEU A 403 -10.30 31.44 -1.45
CA LEU A 403 -11.44 30.65 -0.99
C LEU A 403 -12.05 31.28 0.26
N ASP A 404 -13.30 31.76 0.15
CA ASP A 404 -14.04 32.32 1.27
C ASP A 404 -14.70 31.21 2.10
N LEU A 405 -14.10 30.88 3.24
CA LEU A 405 -14.61 29.85 4.15
C LEU A 405 -15.90 30.25 4.88
N ASN A 406 -16.33 31.52 4.81
CA ASN A 406 -17.63 31.97 5.32
C ASN A 406 -18.75 31.85 4.28
N SER A 407 -18.44 31.50 3.03
CA SER A 407 -19.46 31.30 2.01
C SER A 407 -20.28 30.04 2.29
N ASN A 408 -21.45 29.91 1.64
CA ASN A 408 -22.26 28.70 1.73
C ASN A 408 -21.60 27.47 1.05
N ASP A 409 -20.48 27.65 0.37
CA ASP A 409 -19.76 26.58 -0.33
C ASP A 409 -18.94 25.71 0.63
N PHE A 410 -18.71 26.16 1.87
CA PHE A 410 -17.89 25.47 2.85
C PHE A 410 -18.61 25.32 4.19
N ILE A 411 -18.38 24.18 4.86
CA ILE A 411 -18.81 23.96 6.23
C ILE A 411 -17.62 23.52 7.11
N PRO A 412 -17.53 24.01 8.36
CA PRO A 412 -16.54 23.50 9.31
C PRO A 412 -16.93 22.09 9.78
N VAL A 413 -15.99 21.14 9.69
CA VAL A 413 -16.25 19.73 10.04
C VAL A 413 -15.39 19.23 11.21
N GLY A 414 -14.38 19.99 11.64
CA GLY A 414 -13.60 19.64 12.83
C GLY A 414 -12.28 20.40 12.96
N ARG A 415 -11.45 19.94 13.90
CA ARG A 415 -10.09 20.47 14.16
C ARG A 415 -9.15 19.32 14.54
N LEU A 416 -7.86 19.44 14.22
CA LEU A 416 -6.84 18.52 14.72
C LEU A 416 -6.13 19.10 15.96
N ASP A 417 -5.20 18.34 16.55
CA ASP A 417 -4.44 18.78 17.72
C ASP A 417 -3.59 20.03 17.45
N ASP A 418 -3.56 20.97 18.39
CA ASP A 418 -2.62 22.10 18.37
C ASP A 418 -1.18 21.59 18.48
N ARG A 419 -0.26 22.30 17.82
CA ARG A 419 1.17 21.93 17.77
C ARG A 419 2.06 23.09 18.16
N GLU A 420 3.02 22.84 19.05
CA GLU A 420 4.08 23.79 19.36
C GLU A 420 5.08 23.89 18.21
N ILE A 421 5.24 25.09 17.65
CA ILE A 421 6.25 25.34 16.63
C ILE A 421 7.48 25.94 17.31
N THR A 422 8.55 25.17 17.38
CA THR A 422 9.81 25.58 18.00
C THR A 422 10.89 25.83 16.96
N SER A 423 11.77 26.80 17.26
CA SER A 423 12.95 27.04 16.46
C SER A 423 13.94 25.91 16.66
N ALA A 424 14.34 25.28 15.56
CA ALA A 424 15.28 24.16 15.62
C ALA A 424 16.73 24.57 15.94
N GLN A 425 17.05 25.87 16.00
CA GLN A 425 18.40 26.36 16.33
C GLN A 425 18.62 26.46 17.84
N ASP A 426 17.67 27.07 18.54
CA ASP A 426 17.73 27.42 19.96
C ASP A 426 16.67 26.71 20.83
N GLY A 427 15.65 26.08 20.21
CA GLY A 427 14.56 25.41 20.90
C GLY A 427 13.46 26.35 21.39
N LYS A 428 13.52 27.64 21.01
CA LYS A 428 12.57 28.65 21.49
C LYS A 428 11.21 28.46 20.81
N LEU A 429 10.12 28.57 21.58
CA LEU A 429 8.76 28.56 21.05
C LEU A 429 8.52 29.79 20.14
N LEU A 430 8.15 29.52 18.89
CA LEU A 430 7.88 30.53 17.88
C LEU A 430 6.40 30.89 17.81
N MET A 431 5.51 29.90 17.85
CA MET A 431 4.05 30.05 17.81
C MET A 431 3.36 28.72 18.13
N MET A 432 2.05 28.78 18.36
CA MET A 432 1.17 27.62 18.34
C MET A 432 0.55 27.48 16.95
N LEU A 433 0.48 26.26 16.40
CA LEU A 433 -0.18 25.97 15.13
C LEU A 433 -1.52 25.25 15.40
N SER A 434 -2.60 25.78 14.84
CA SER A 434 -3.97 25.30 15.00
C SER A 434 -4.60 24.90 13.66
N PRO A 435 -4.74 23.59 13.38
CA PRO A 435 -5.35 23.10 12.15
C PRO A 435 -6.89 22.99 12.25
N PHE A 436 -7.59 23.58 11.30
CA PHE A 436 -9.04 23.52 11.12
C PHE A 436 -9.39 22.71 9.88
N VAL A 437 -10.47 21.93 9.93
CA VAL A 437 -10.92 21.10 8.81
C VAL A 437 -12.24 21.62 8.28
N TYR A 438 -12.30 21.89 6.98
CA TYR A 438 -13.48 22.36 6.26
C TYR A 438 -13.83 21.37 5.14
N LEU A 439 -15.12 21.29 4.81
CA LEU A 439 -15.64 20.51 3.70
C LEU A 439 -16.30 21.45 2.69
N GLN A 440 -15.88 21.36 1.43
CA GLN A 440 -16.58 22.00 0.32
C GLN A 440 -17.86 21.21 0.01
N VAL A 441 -19.00 21.89 0.11
CA VAL A 441 -20.34 21.34 -0.16
C VAL A 441 -20.89 21.76 -1.51
N SER A 442 -20.20 22.65 -2.22
CA SER A 442 -20.51 23.02 -3.59
C SER A 442 -20.00 21.97 -4.60
N PRO A 443 -20.76 21.66 -5.67
CA PRO A 443 -20.31 20.71 -6.69
C PRO A 443 -19.09 21.22 -7.46
N GLN A 444 -19.06 22.52 -7.77
CA GLN A 444 -17.90 23.16 -8.39
C GLN A 444 -17.08 23.90 -7.33
N THR A 445 -15.75 23.78 -7.46
CA THR A 445 -14.82 24.53 -6.61
C THR A 445 -14.91 26.01 -6.95
N PRO A 446 -15.10 26.90 -5.96
CA PRO A 446 -15.03 28.35 -6.18
C PRO A 446 -13.71 28.75 -6.85
N LYS A 447 -13.72 29.89 -7.56
CA LYS A 447 -12.53 30.37 -8.28
C LYS A 447 -11.37 30.55 -7.30
N ILE A 448 -10.29 29.82 -7.54
CA ILE A 448 -9.03 29.97 -6.81
C ILE A 448 -8.33 31.23 -7.34
N ASP A 449 -8.06 32.19 -6.45
CA ASP A 449 -7.31 33.41 -6.76
C ASP A 449 -6.07 33.47 -5.85
N LEU A 450 -4.91 33.15 -6.42
CA LEU A 450 -3.69 32.98 -5.64
C LEU A 450 -3.01 34.32 -5.38
N GLN A 451 -2.67 34.58 -4.12
CA GLN A 451 -1.68 35.60 -3.80
C GLN A 451 -0.30 35.08 -4.21
N THR A 452 0.05 35.27 -5.48
CA THR A 452 1.29 34.76 -6.12
C THR A 452 2.58 35.16 -5.41
N SER A 453 2.54 36.22 -4.60
CA SER A 453 3.67 36.61 -3.77
C SER A 453 3.92 35.61 -2.63
N GLU A 454 2.88 35.01 -2.03
CA GLU A 454 2.93 34.06 -0.90
C GLU A 454 2.86 32.61 -1.38
N VAL A 455 2.05 32.35 -2.41
CA VAL A 455 1.66 31.03 -2.89
C VAL A 455 2.11 30.83 -4.33
N ALA A 456 2.90 29.79 -4.59
CA ALA A 456 3.36 29.46 -5.94
C ALA A 456 2.33 28.63 -6.73
N SER A 457 1.65 27.70 -6.07
CA SER A 457 0.67 26.80 -6.69
C SER A 457 -0.22 26.13 -5.65
N VAL A 458 -1.34 25.57 -6.10
CA VAL A 458 -2.26 24.75 -5.30
C VAL A 458 -2.49 23.40 -5.96
N HIS A 459 -2.71 22.38 -5.15
CA HIS A 459 -2.79 20.99 -5.58
C HIS A 459 -3.90 20.29 -4.81
N TRP A 460 -4.87 19.71 -5.51
CA TRP A 460 -5.86 18.82 -4.93
C TRP A 460 -5.34 17.40 -5.02
N VAL A 461 -5.23 16.73 -3.86
CA VAL A 461 -4.65 15.39 -3.78
C VAL A 461 -5.71 14.41 -3.32
N PRO A 462 -6.00 13.33 -4.08
CA PRO A 462 -6.98 12.32 -3.69
C PRO A 462 -6.65 11.65 -2.36
N LEU A 463 -7.64 11.44 -1.49
CA LEU A 463 -7.45 10.73 -0.23
C LEU A 463 -6.98 9.29 -0.47
N LYS A 464 -7.45 8.64 -1.55
CA LYS A 464 -6.97 7.32 -1.96
C LYS A 464 -5.45 7.24 -2.12
N PHE A 465 -4.79 8.34 -2.49
CA PHE A 465 -3.34 8.39 -2.60
C PHE A 465 -2.69 8.09 -1.26
N PHE A 466 -3.18 8.67 -0.16
CA PHE A 466 -2.66 8.48 1.20
C PHE A 466 -3.13 7.18 1.86
N LEU A 467 -4.21 6.60 1.36
CA LEU A 467 -4.76 5.31 1.80
C LEU A 467 -4.11 4.13 1.07
N SER A 468 -3.23 4.40 0.10
CA SER A 468 -2.55 3.35 -0.64
C SER A 468 -1.71 2.48 0.28
N ILE A 469 -1.83 1.17 0.06
CA ILE A 469 -1.03 0.12 0.68
C ILE A 469 0.29 -0.06 -0.10
N GLU A 470 0.37 0.46 -1.34
CA GLU A 470 1.58 0.41 -2.16
C GLU A 470 2.69 1.28 -1.57
N PRO A 471 3.97 0.89 -1.72
CA PRO A 471 5.09 1.70 -1.27
C PRO A 471 5.13 3.03 -2.06
N TYR A 472 5.05 4.14 -1.34
CA TYR A 472 5.24 5.48 -1.91
C TYR A 472 6.66 5.60 -2.49
N ASN A 473 6.80 6.40 -3.56
CA ASN A 473 8.11 6.82 -4.07
C ASN A 473 8.85 7.65 -3.01
N PHE A 474 9.54 6.95 -2.10
CA PHE A 474 10.21 7.54 -0.96
C PHE A 474 11.44 8.32 -1.43
N ARG A 475 11.39 9.64 -1.28
CA ARG A 475 12.51 10.53 -1.59
C ARG A 475 12.81 11.38 -0.37
N PRO A 476 13.73 10.93 0.51
CA PRO A 476 13.95 11.62 1.77
C PRO A 476 14.45 13.03 1.54
N MET A 477 13.98 13.96 2.37
CA MET A 477 14.47 15.32 2.37
C MET A 477 15.84 15.38 3.07
N LYS A 478 16.87 15.76 2.32
CA LYS A 478 18.24 15.91 2.84
C LYS A 478 18.40 17.27 3.51
N ILE A 479 18.47 17.26 4.83
CA ILE A 479 18.76 18.42 5.66
C ILE A 479 20.25 18.41 6.01
N LYS A 480 20.96 19.45 5.55
CA LYS A 480 22.38 19.66 5.93
C LYS A 480 22.48 19.94 7.42
N LEU A 481 23.15 19.07 8.18
CA LEU A 481 23.27 19.21 9.65
C LEU A 481 23.98 20.50 10.06
N MET A 482 24.83 21.05 9.19
CA MET A 482 25.50 22.34 9.39
C MET A 482 24.56 23.48 9.83
N LYS A 483 23.34 23.54 9.27
CA LYS A 483 22.37 24.60 9.62
C LYS A 483 21.83 24.49 11.05
N LYS A 484 22.07 23.36 11.72
CA LYS A 484 21.59 23.04 13.08
C LYS A 484 22.73 22.99 14.12
N MET A 485 23.98 23.27 13.72
CA MET A 485 25.13 23.19 14.63
C MET A 485 25.21 24.40 15.59
N PRO A 486 25.76 24.21 16.80
CA PRO A 486 26.11 25.29 17.71
C PRO A 486 27.10 26.29 17.08
N PRO A 487 27.07 27.59 17.47
CA PRO A 487 27.90 28.64 16.87
C PRO A 487 29.41 28.32 16.86
N TYR A 488 29.93 27.68 17.91
CA TYR A 488 31.35 27.38 18.05
C TYR A 488 31.87 26.34 17.05
N LEU A 489 30.99 25.50 16.47
CA LEU A 489 31.37 24.53 15.42
C LEU A 489 31.22 25.11 14.00
N LYS A 490 30.61 26.29 13.84
CA LYS A 490 30.46 26.93 12.53
C LYS A 490 31.79 27.36 11.90
N ALA A 491 32.85 27.53 12.70
CA ALA A 491 34.20 27.79 12.19
C ALA A 491 34.76 26.61 11.37
N MET A 492 34.25 25.39 11.58
CA MET A 492 34.60 24.20 10.78
C MET A 492 33.72 24.04 9.53
N ALA A 493 32.84 25.00 9.22
CA ALA A 493 31.87 24.94 8.12
C ALA A 493 32.40 24.44 6.77
N PRO A 494 33.61 24.80 6.28
CA PRO A 494 34.07 24.33 4.98
C PRO A 494 34.31 22.81 4.91
N VAL A 495 34.64 22.15 6.03
CA VAL A 495 34.90 20.70 6.09
C VAL A 495 33.78 19.96 6.84
N ALA A 496 32.91 20.68 7.56
CA ALA A 496 31.84 20.12 8.36
C ALA A 496 30.77 19.36 7.55
N GLN A 497 30.52 19.73 6.29
CA GLN A 497 29.61 18.95 5.45
C GLN A 497 30.15 17.52 5.21
N GLU A 498 31.45 17.39 4.98
CA GLU A 498 32.14 16.10 4.83
C GLU A 498 32.26 15.38 6.19
N LEU A 499 32.41 16.14 7.28
CA LEU A 499 32.54 15.56 8.63
C LEU A 499 31.22 15.19 9.30
N PHE A 500 30.05 15.59 8.81
CA PHE A 500 28.78 15.30 9.49
C PHE A 500 27.68 14.81 8.57
N GLY A 501 27.83 14.97 7.25
CA GLY A 501 26.91 14.43 6.26
C GLY A 501 25.52 15.09 6.29
N ASN A 502 24.50 14.32 5.92
CA ASN A 502 23.11 14.76 5.83
C ASN A 502 22.20 13.99 6.80
N MET A 503 21.12 14.66 7.20
CA MET A 503 20.01 14.08 7.93
C MET A 503 18.87 13.94 6.93
N GLU A 504 18.39 12.73 6.77
CA GLU A 504 17.31 12.38 5.87
C GLU A 504 16.03 12.24 6.69
N VAL A 505 15.03 13.06 6.35
CA VAL A 505 13.70 12.98 6.95
C VAL A 505 12.68 12.41 5.96
N PRO A 506 11.68 11.65 6.43
CA PRO A 506 10.60 11.15 5.59
C PRO A 506 9.92 12.25 4.76
N ALA A 507 9.75 11.98 3.48
CA ALA A 507 9.07 12.85 2.53
C ALA A 507 8.51 12.05 1.36
N ILE A 508 7.38 12.51 0.81
CA ILE A 508 6.76 11.96 -0.40
C ILE A 508 6.53 13.04 -1.43
N ASP A 509 6.59 12.65 -2.70
CA ASP A 509 6.20 13.48 -3.83
C ASP A 509 4.66 13.40 -3.98
N LEU A 510 3.97 14.55 -4.04
CA LEU A 510 2.54 14.60 -4.32
C LEU A 510 2.26 14.29 -5.81
N PRO A 511 1.09 13.71 -6.14
CA PRO A 511 0.75 13.37 -7.53
C PRO A 511 0.49 14.61 -8.39
N ASP A 512 0.36 14.38 -9.71
CA ASP A 512 -0.19 15.32 -10.71
C ASP A 512 0.53 16.67 -10.89
N SER A 513 1.84 16.70 -10.62
CA SER A 513 2.66 17.90 -10.77
C SER A 513 4.08 17.57 -11.21
N ASN A 514 4.67 18.42 -12.07
CA ASN A 514 6.00 18.19 -12.63
C ASN A 514 6.84 19.49 -12.61
N PRO A 515 7.84 19.63 -11.72
CA PRO A 515 8.27 18.66 -10.71
C PRO A 515 7.25 18.53 -9.56
N PRO A 516 7.09 17.34 -8.97
CA PRO A 516 6.13 17.15 -7.88
C PRO A 516 6.58 17.88 -6.61
N PRO A 517 5.69 18.61 -5.93
CA PRO A 517 6.00 19.25 -4.67
C PRO A 517 6.05 18.18 -3.57
N ARG A 518 6.96 18.38 -2.61
CA ARG A 518 7.24 17.39 -1.57
C ARG A 518 6.47 17.68 -0.30
N LEU A 519 5.71 16.69 0.15
CA LEU A 519 5.08 16.68 1.46
C LEU A 519 6.03 16.10 2.52
N TRP A 520 6.36 16.91 3.52
CA TRP A 520 7.24 16.52 4.62
C TRP A 520 7.00 17.37 5.88
N GLY A 521 7.58 16.96 7.01
CA GLY A 521 7.59 17.77 8.24
C GLY A 521 6.21 17.97 8.87
N ILE A 522 5.90 19.21 9.28
CA ILE A 522 4.68 19.51 10.05
C ILE A 522 3.43 19.22 9.22
N THR A 523 3.43 19.58 7.93
CA THR A 523 2.32 19.31 7.00
C THR A 523 2.09 17.81 6.86
N LEU A 524 3.16 17.03 6.63
CA LEU A 524 3.08 15.56 6.59
C LEU A 524 2.45 14.99 7.87
N GLY A 525 2.87 15.48 9.04
CA GLY A 525 2.31 15.00 10.30
C GLY A 525 0.84 15.40 10.50
N MET A 526 0.39 16.55 9.97
CA MET A 526 -1.03 16.94 10.01
C MET A 526 -1.86 16.08 9.08
N THR A 527 -1.37 15.83 7.85
CA THR A 527 -1.99 14.88 6.92
C THR A 527 -2.05 13.48 7.52
N SER A 528 -0.96 12.99 8.12
CA SER A 528 -0.92 11.68 8.80
C SER A 528 -1.95 11.57 9.91
N GLN A 529 -2.15 12.62 10.71
CA GLN A 529 -3.20 12.65 11.73
C GLN A 529 -4.61 12.61 11.14
N LEU A 530 -4.86 13.34 10.05
CA LEU A 530 -6.15 13.31 9.36
C LEU A 530 -6.43 11.92 8.77
N ILE A 531 -5.42 11.30 8.15
CA ILE A 531 -5.53 9.96 7.56
C ILE A 531 -5.67 8.87 8.64
N ASP A 532 -5.07 9.03 9.82
CA ASP A 532 -5.31 8.12 10.96
C ASP A 532 -6.79 8.10 11.37
N MET A 533 -7.51 9.21 11.18
CA MET A 533 -8.95 9.32 11.45
C MET A 533 -9.82 8.63 10.39
N THR A 534 -9.26 8.06 9.33
CA THR A 534 -10.02 7.20 8.40
C THR A 534 -10.03 5.72 8.82
N GLU A 535 -9.14 5.31 9.75
CA GLU A 535 -9.07 3.94 10.26
C GLU A 535 -10.15 3.64 11.33
N GLU A 536 -10.55 2.38 11.47
CA GLU A 536 -11.58 1.94 12.43
C GLU A 536 -11.12 2.16 13.89
N SER A 537 -11.90 2.94 14.66
CA SER A 537 -11.80 2.95 16.12
C SER A 537 -12.41 1.66 16.66
N ILE A 538 -11.62 0.59 16.73
CA ILE A 538 -12.02 -0.62 17.47
C ILE A 538 -12.25 -0.21 18.94
N SER A 539 -13.52 -0.07 19.32
CA SER A 539 -14.01 -0.03 20.71
C SER A 539 -13.58 1.16 21.59
N GLY A 540 -13.87 2.42 21.22
CA GLY A 540 -13.96 3.55 22.16
C GLY A 540 -12.76 3.80 23.10
N ARG A 541 -11.60 3.22 22.81
CA ARG A 541 -10.35 3.34 23.56
C ARG A 541 -9.33 4.02 22.64
N PRO A 542 -8.52 4.95 23.16
CA PRO A 542 -7.56 5.67 22.33
C PRO A 542 -6.60 4.70 21.64
N HIS A 543 -6.42 4.89 20.34
CA HIS A 543 -5.54 4.16 19.41
C HIS A 543 -4.29 3.58 20.09
N ARG A 544 -4.37 2.29 20.41
CA ARG A 544 -3.22 1.49 20.82
C ARG A 544 -3.33 0.09 20.26
N SER A 545 -3.67 -0.04 18.98
CA SER A 545 -3.44 -1.27 18.24
C SER A 545 -1.93 -1.40 17.97
N LYS A 546 -1.40 -2.61 18.17
CA LYS A 546 0.03 -2.93 17.94
C LYS A 546 0.36 -2.68 16.46
N ASN A 547 1.58 -2.18 16.22
CA ASN A 547 2.12 -1.55 15.00
C ASN A 547 1.98 -2.29 13.65
N GLU A 548 1.43 -3.49 13.57
CA GLU A 548 1.58 -4.35 12.39
C GLU A 548 0.67 -3.93 11.21
N ASN A 549 -0.54 -3.42 11.46
CA ASN A 549 -1.55 -3.19 10.41
C ASN A 549 -1.86 -1.73 10.02
N ARG A 550 -1.03 -0.74 10.42
CA ARG A 550 -1.27 0.67 10.04
C ARG A 550 -0.97 0.93 8.56
N LEU A 551 -1.71 1.87 7.95
CA LEU A 551 -1.46 2.37 6.60
C LEU A 551 0.02 2.74 6.39
N ALA A 552 0.58 2.42 5.21
CA ALA A 552 1.97 2.68 4.87
C ALA A 552 2.36 4.16 5.02
N PHE A 553 1.44 5.07 4.65
CA PHE A 553 1.59 6.51 4.84
C PHE A 553 1.68 6.93 6.31
N VAL A 554 0.88 6.32 7.17
CA VAL A 554 0.86 6.63 8.61
C VAL A 554 2.11 6.09 9.31
N LYS A 555 2.67 4.96 8.82
CA LYS A 555 3.97 4.43 9.27
C LYS A 555 5.13 5.36 8.88
N LEU A 556 5.08 5.94 7.68
CA LEU A 556 6.12 6.86 7.17
C LEU A 556 6.39 8.06 8.10
N ASP A 557 5.34 8.70 8.63
CA ASP A 557 5.48 9.83 9.56
C ASP A 557 6.11 9.42 10.91
N LYS A 558 6.25 8.12 11.19
CA LYS A 558 6.81 7.61 12.45
C LYS A 558 8.27 7.18 12.34
N ASP A 559 8.80 7.07 11.13
CA ASP A 559 10.19 6.68 10.93
C ASP A 559 11.16 7.76 11.42
N PRO A 560 12.13 7.41 12.28
CA PRO A 560 13.09 8.38 12.78
C PRO A 560 14.00 8.87 11.64
N PRO A 561 14.57 10.08 11.78
CA PRO A 561 15.52 10.60 10.79
C PRO A 561 16.72 9.67 10.62
N LYS A 562 17.11 9.44 9.36
CA LYS A 562 18.31 8.68 9.00
C LYS A 562 19.51 9.62 8.87
N TYR A 563 20.70 9.11 9.16
CA TYR A 563 21.94 9.89 9.11
C TYR A 563 22.93 9.23 8.16
N THR A 564 23.70 10.05 7.43
CA THR A 564 24.78 9.56 6.57
C THR A 564 25.80 8.72 7.33
N TYR A 565 26.08 9.07 8.59
CA TYR A 565 27.02 8.33 9.43
C TYR A 565 26.32 7.64 10.61
N PRO A 566 26.55 6.33 10.82
CA PRO A 566 25.88 5.55 11.85
C PRO A 566 26.31 5.90 13.28
N ASP A 567 27.53 6.42 13.48
CA ASP A 567 28.02 6.91 14.77
C ASP A 567 27.20 8.12 15.27
N ILE A 568 26.84 9.03 14.36
CA ILE A 568 25.96 10.17 14.68
C ILE A 568 24.59 9.64 15.11
N ALA A 569 24.03 8.66 14.38
CA ALA A 569 22.74 8.05 14.75
C ALA A 569 22.79 7.42 16.16
N ALA A 570 23.86 6.68 16.48
CA ALA A 570 24.05 6.06 17.79
C ALA A 570 24.19 7.10 18.92
N LEU A 571 24.97 8.17 18.69
CA LEU A 571 25.14 9.26 19.66
C LEU A 571 23.82 10.02 19.90
N VAL A 572 23.06 10.31 18.83
CA VAL A 572 21.74 10.95 18.94
C VAL A 572 20.82 10.08 19.79
N TRP A 573 20.74 8.78 19.49
CA TRP A 573 19.91 7.83 20.24
C TRP A 573 20.29 7.79 21.72
N LEU A 574 21.59 7.75 22.03
CA LEU A 574 22.12 7.72 23.39
C LEU A 574 21.77 8.99 24.17
N PHE A 575 22.03 10.17 23.60
CA PHE A 575 21.70 11.44 24.26
C PHE A 575 20.19 11.66 24.39
N TYR A 576 19.41 11.17 23.43
CA TYR A 576 17.95 11.24 23.46
C TYR A 576 17.39 10.37 24.60
N ARG A 577 17.79 9.10 24.68
CA ARG A 577 17.43 8.16 25.76
C ARG A 577 17.82 8.69 27.14
N ALA A 578 19.03 9.24 27.27
CA ALA A 578 19.49 9.83 28.53
C ALA A 578 18.62 11.05 28.94
N SER A 579 18.27 11.91 27.98
CA SER A 579 17.42 13.09 28.24
C SER A 579 16.00 12.71 28.63
N LEU A 580 15.44 11.65 28.04
CA LEU A 580 14.13 11.10 28.42
C LEU A 580 14.16 10.44 29.80
N GLY A 581 15.21 9.66 30.11
CA GLY A 581 15.40 9.04 31.43
C GLY A 581 15.52 10.08 32.55
N TRP A 582 16.27 11.16 32.29
CA TRP A 582 16.41 12.27 33.24
C TRP A 582 15.08 12.98 33.51
N LYS A 583 14.28 13.26 32.48
CA LYS A 583 12.94 13.86 32.64
C LYS A 583 11.97 13.00 33.44
N LYS A 584 12.06 11.66 33.31
CA LYS A 584 11.27 10.73 34.14
C LYS A 584 11.67 10.78 35.62
N LEU A 585 12.96 10.97 35.91
CA LEU A 585 13.49 11.06 37.28
C LEU A 585 13.18 12.41 37.94
N THR A 586 13.19 13.51 37.18
CA THR A 586 12.98 14.87 37.71
C THR A 586 11.50 15.29 37.77
N GLY A 587 10.55 14.43 37.40
CA GLY A 587 9.11 14.73 37.45
C GLY A 587 8.65 15.85 36.50
N THR A 588 9.52 16.34 35.63
CA THR A 588 9.24 17.41 34.65
C THR A 588 8.68 16.84 33.35
N THR A 589 7.69 15.95 33.45
CA THR A 589 6.90 15.53 32.29
C THR A 589 5.97 16.67 31.88
N PRO A 590 5.94 17.08 30.59
CA PRO A 590 4.99 18.08 30.13
C PRO A 590 3.56 17.61 30.42
N LYS A 591 2.75 18.46 31.06
CA LYS A 591 1.38 18.15 31.50
C LYS A 591 0.44 17.82 30.34
N HIS A 592 0.77 18.27 29.13
CA HIS A 592 0.06 17.91 27.90
C HIS A 592 0.84 16.82 27.18
N ARG A 593 0.44 15.56 27.39
CA ARG A 593 0.91 14.45 26.58
C ARG A 593 0.05 14.42 25.32
N ALA A 594 0.56 14.95 24.20
CA ALA A 594 -0.07 14.70 22.91
C ALA A 594 -0.19 13.17 22.73
N LYS A 595 -1.39 12.69 22.37
CA LYS A 595 -1.65 11.25 22.20
C LYS A 595 -0.91 10.65 21.01
N SER A 596 -0.37 11.49 20.13
CA SER A 596 0.41 11.12 18.96
C SER A 596 1.86 10.76 19.34
N THR A 597 2.29 9.56 18.95
CA THR A 597 3.67 9.06 19.05
C THR A 597 4.58 9.59 17.94
N ASN A 598 4.16 10.60 17.19
CA ASN A 598 4.87 11.04 15.99
C ASN A 598 6.08 11.86 16.41
N TRP A 599 7.25 11.57 15.85
CA TRP A 599 8.45 12.39 16.07
C TRP A 599 8.23 13.83 15.56
N ALA A 600 7.33 14.04 14.58
CA ALA A 600 6.90 15.36 14.10
C ALA A 600 5.85 16.05 15.00
N ALA A 601 5.18 15.34 15.91
CA ALA A 601 4.15 15.90 16.81
C ALA A 601 4.78 16.47 18.10
N ALA A 602 5.27 17.70 17.96
CA ALA A 602 5.23 18.82 18.92
C ALA A 602 5.86 18.73 20.33
N ASN A 603 5.96 17.62 21.06
CA ASN A 603 6.42 17.70 22.48
C ASN A 603 7.80 17.11 22.78
N GLU A 604 8.38 16.34 21.85
CA GLU A 604 9.72 15.73 22.01
C GLU A 604 10.78 16.30 21.04
N LEU A 605 10.36 17.10 20.06
CA LEU A 605 11.23 17.75 19.06
C LEU A 605 12.36 18.59 19.68
N PRO A 606 12.11 19.43 20.71
CA PRO A 606 13.17 20.21 21.35
C PRO A 606 14.20 19.33 22.07
N VAL A 607 13.74 18.21 22.66
CA VAL A 607 14.60 17.23 23.35
C VAL A 607 15.48 16.53 22.33
N TYR A 608 14.90 16.12 21.20
CA TYR A 608 15.61 15.51 20.10
C TYR A 608 16.67 16.44 19.50
N PHE A 609 16.33 17.69 19.17
CA PHE A 609 17.31 18.64 18.63
C PHE A 609 18.39 19.04 19.65
N ALA A 610 18.08 19.04 20.95
CA ALA A 610 19.09 19.18 21.99
C ALA A 610 20.06 17.98 22.01
N ALA A 611 19.53 16.75 21.92
CA ALA A 611 20.35 15.53 21.81
C ALA A 611 21.21 15.53 20.54
N LEU A 612 20.65 15.94 19.40
CA LEU A 612 21.37 16.08 18.13
C LEU A 612 22.55 17.06 18.24
N ARG A 613 22.34 18.23 18.86
CA ARG A 613 23.43 19.20 19.07
C ARG A 613 24.56 18.63 19.93
N LYS A 614 24.22 17.87 20.99
CA LYS A 614 25.21 17.17 21.84
C LYS A 614 25.96 16.08 21.05
N ALA A 615 25.24 15.28 20.28
CA ALA A 615 25.81 14.24 19.42
C ALA A 615 26.81 14.82 18.42
N LEU A 616 26.44 15.91 17.75
CA LEU A 616 27.33 16.59 16.79
C LEU A 616 28.56 17.20 17.46
N ALA A 617 28.43 17.73 18.67
CA ALA A 617 29.57 18.24 19.42
C ALA A 617 30.57 17.12 19.76
N VAL A 618 30.07 15.98 20.25
CA VAL A 618 30.92 14.83 20.59
C VAL A 618 31.55 14.20 19.34
N ALA A 619 30.77 13.98 18.28
CA ALA A 619 31.28 13.47 17.01
C ALA A 619 32.36 14.41 16.44
N GLY A 620 32.16 15.73 16.52
CA GLY A 620 33.14 16.71 16.08
C GLY A 620 34.46 16.62 16.85
N LEU A 621 34.39 16.54 18.18
CA LEU A 621 35.57 16.37 19.03
C LEU A 621 36.35 15.08 18.71
N LEU A 622 35.63 13.96 18.52
CA LEU A 622 36.24 12.67 18.18
C LEU A 622 36.91 12.71 16.80
N ARG A 623 36.25 13.29 15.79
CA ARG A 623 36.79 13.38 14.43
C ARG A 623 38.00 14.31 14.37
N VAL A 624 37.94 15.49 15.00
CA VAL A 624 39.09 16.42 15.07
C VAL A 624 40.25 15.79 15.85
N GLY A 625 39.97 15.15 16.99
CA GLY A 625 40.99 14.45 17.78
C GLY A 625 41.67 13.33 16.99
N GLY A 626 40.90 12.54 16.22
CA GLY A 626 41.42 11.50 15.33
C GLY A 626 42.32 12.06 14.23
N ILE A 627 41.91 13.15 13.57
CA ILE A 627 42.72 13.83 12.54
C ILE A 627 44.04 14.33 13.13
N VAL A 628 44.00 14.98 14.30
CA VAL A 628 45.21 15.47 15.00
C VAL A 628 46.12 14.30 15.39
N PHE A 629 45.56 13.19 15.88
CA PHE A 629 46.33 12.00 16.24
C PHE A 629 47.05 11.39 15.03
N VAL A 630 46.36 11.24 13.90
CA VAL A 630 46.95 10.73 12.66
C VAL A 630 48.02 11.69 12.14
N ALA A 631 47.78 13.00 12.15
CA ALA A 631 48.75 14.01 11.74
C ALA A 631 50.02 13.99 12.63
N LEU A 632 49.88 13.83 13.95
CA LEU A 632 51.00 13.68 14.88
C LEU A 632 51.79 12.39 14.63
N LYS A 633 51.11 11.28 14.36
CA LYS A 633 51.77 10.01 13.98
C LYS A 633 52.52 10.14 12.66
N LEU A 634 51.92 10.79 11.66
CA LEU A 634 52.56 11.00 10.35
C LEU A 634 53.76 11.95 10.48
N TYR A 635 53.64 13.02 11.26
CA TYR A 635 54.74 13.93 11.57
C TYR A 635 55.88 13.20 12.28
N ASN A 636 55.57 12.38 13.29
CA ASN A 636 56.59 11.58 13.99
C ASN A 636 57.22 10.51 13.08
N TYR A 637 56.45 9.92 12.18
CA TYR A 637 56.95 8.97 11.18
C TYR A 637 57.91 9.65 10.20
N LEU A 638 57.49 10.76 9.57
CA LEU A 638 58.32 11.55 8.64
C LEU A 638 59.57 12.12 9.32
N LYS A 639 59.45 12.55 10.58
CA LYS A 639 60.60 13.00 11.38
C LYS A 639 61.59 11.86 11.62
N ARG A 640 61.10 10.64 11.89
CA ARG A 640 61.93 9.45 12.09
C ARG A 640 62.62 9.00 10.80
N ASP A 641 61.92 9.05 9.66
CA ASP A 641 62.47 8.79 8.32
C ASP A 641 63.53 9.83 7.92
N SER A 642 63.27 11.12 8.20
CA SER A 642 64.23 12.20 7.94
C SER A 642 65.51 12.07 8.77
N LEU A 643 65.42 11.55 10.00
CA LEU A 643 66.57 11.29 10.86
C LEU A 643 67.35 10.03 10.45
N GLN A 644 66.71 9.07 9.76
CA GLN A 644 67.39 7.89 9.21
C GLN A 644 68.12 8.21 7.89
N ASN A 645 67.60 9.12 7.06
CA ASN A 645 68.26 9.56 5.82
C ASN A 645 69.40 10.57 6.00
N ILE A 646 69.70 11.02 7.23
CA ILE A 646 70.84 11.90 7.54
C ILE A 646 72.11 11.10 7.93
N ASN A 647 72.00 9.78 8.12
CA ASN A 647 73.11 8.90 8.51
C ASN A 647 73.54 7.91 7.40
N VAL A 648 73.39 8.28 6.13
CA VAL A 648 73.98 7.55 4.98
C VAL A 648 75.01 8.42 4.30
#